data_AF-A0A286E812-F1
#
_entry.id   AF-A0A286E812-F1
#
_cell.length_a   1.000
_cell.length_b   1.000
_cell.length_c   1.000
_cell.angle_alpha   90.00
_cell.angle_beta   90.00
_cell.angle_gamma   90.00
#
_symmetry.space_group_name_H-M   'P 1'
#
loop_
_entity.id
_entity.type
_entity.pdbx_description
1 polymer ?
#
loop_
_entity_poly.entity_id
_entity_poly.type
_entity_poly.pdbx_seq_one_letter_code
_entity_poly.pdbx_strand_id
1 'polypeptide(L)'
;MMLDFLSPVTDWVMANPYLVVAMTVSIALTLTVVLIAARKMPKPLEGIGPQAVVALGGVGVSVYGLWHFAIDLAGLPPVMAVGFIAVFDAAELTLLLMMYRGADPEKGWTPELRLMHRTAWLLVCFSAGMNAVHAPTGWAMPVLGAIPPLAAWLIELKLRAKLYDPDAEDEEAKPGPLRLLILAWQHGWSTLFAVLGLDAADRGSQIARAAMAQRAAARVYRLRLAIEAQKRLTAADGPRQRGRADRRVSKLRRVAQRAIDRADVATDPEQALALARRMAALTGVDGVAQATYSDAPAVMDMLETLAVVPSAQRISANTRAMEAEAARQRAEDARQRAETARQRAVEETDAAREELSRLHTARAEAEKEAQQATEQAENARQEAERAESARRDADTARQRAEDNAATAERRARQLADDADLSRERLERTESELHRLEQQTDTARQGRHGTEDQLAALRRDLEGLQAATSRAEAAYNEAEGQAREARVAVTERQQELDRLDQALHQHNETVQRAEHSAREAQREARAAAERAAAQQRQASEITALLEKLRGDLTEHLTDGPTPGRGGRLFESDAKQAGWELYRAETSAGRAEPSAAELAERFGVAPGNARNWLREFRAARARELARPAARTEPVNGTPIPA
;
A
#
# COMPACT_ATOMS: atom_id res chain seq x y z
N MET A 1 -34.21 1.95 31.29
CA MET A 1 -34.86 1.36 30.10
C MET A 1 -34.57 2.09 28.78
N MET A 2 -34.50 3.43 28.71
CA MET A 2 -34.02 4.13 27.49
C MET A 2 -32.49 4.34 27.41
N LEU A 3 -31.74 4.11 28.50
CA LEU A 3 -30.29 4.28 28.53
C LEU A 3 -29.50 2.99 28.19
N ASP A 4 -30.14 1.83 28.22
CA ASP A 4 -29.48 0.53 27.95
C ASP A 4 -29.34 0.21 26.46
N PHE A 5 -29.95 1.01 25.57
CA PHE A 5 -29.91 0.80 24.12
C PHE A 5 -28.70 1.47 23.43
N LEU A 6 -27.97 2.35 24.12
CA LEU A 6 -26.84 3.08 23.55
C LEU A 6 -25.47 2.49 23.92
N SER A 7 -25.38 1.65 24.96
CA SER A 7 -24.14 0.99 25.40
C SER A 7 -23.41 0.21 24.30
N PRO A 8 -24.08 -0.63 23.48
CA PRO A 8 -23.35 -1.42 22.47
C PRO A 8 -22.84 -0.56 21.31
N VAL A 9 -23.46 0.59 21.05
CA VAL A 9 -23.02 1.53 20.02
C VAL A 9 -21.81 2.32 20.50
N THR A 10 -21.80 2.76 21.77
CA THR A 10 -20.65 3.46 22.35
C THR A 10 -19.43 2.56 22.49
N ASP A 11 -19.62 1.30 22.87
CA ASP A 11 -18.52 0.34 23.00
C ASP A 11 -17.93 -0.05 21.63
N TRP A 12 -18.77 -0.18 20.59
CA TRP A 12 -18.33 -0.42 19.22
C TRP A 12 -17.59 0.78 18.60
N VAL A 13 -18.06 2.01 18.88
CA VAL A 13 -17.42 3.27 18.46
C VAL A 13 -16.06 3.47 19.14
N MET A 14 -15.94 3.12 20.41
CA MET A 14 -14.67 3.19 21.15
C MET A 14 -13.67 2.09 20.72
N ALA A 15 -14.17 0.92 20.29
CA ALA A 15 -13.33 -0.17 19.78
C ALA A 15 -12.77 0.09 18.37
N ASN A 16 -13.44 0.91 17.55
CA ASN A 16 -13.07 1.15 16.14
C ASN A 16 -12.98 2.64 15.78
N PRO A 17 -12.11 3.43 16.45
CA PRO A 17 -12.03 4.87 16.22
C PRO A 17 -11.65 5.21 14.78
N TYR A 18 -10.85 4.37 14.12
CA TYR A 18 -10.45 4.54 12.72
C TYR A 18 -11.61 4.36 11.73
N LEU A 19 -12.60 3.53 12.05
CA LEU A 19 -13.74 3.26 11.19
C LEU A 19 -14.78 4.38 11.30
N VAL A 20 -14.92 4.97 12.49
CA VAL A 20 -15.71 6.19 12.71
C VAL A 20 -15.04 7.40 12.06
N VAL A 21 -13.71 7.52 12.16
CA VAL A 21 -12.95 8.55 11.41
C VAL A 21 -13.05 8.31 9.91
N ALA A 22 -12.96 7.09 9.40
CA ALA A 22 -13.10 6.79 7.98
C ALA A 22 -14.54 7.05 7.47
N MET A 23 -15.57 6.71 8.24
CA MET A 23 -16.97 7.03 7.90
C MET A 23 -17.21 8.52 7.96
N THR A 24 -16.73 9.24 8.98
CA THR A 24 -16.90 10.69 9.06
C THR A 24 -16.09 11.42 8.01
N VAL A 25 -14.89 10.95 7.68
CA VAL A 25 -14.08 11.47 6.58
C VAL A 25 -14.76 11.17 5.26
N SER A 26 -15.26 9.96 4.98
CA SER A 26 -15.99 9.65 3.74
C SER A 26 -17.30 10.42 3.62
N ILE A 27 -18.10 10.51 4.68
CA ILE A 27 -19.33 11.31 4.71
C ILE A 27 -19.00 12.79 4.53
N ALA A 28 -17.97 13.31 5.20
CA ALA A 28 -17.51 14.68 5.03
C ALA A 28 -16.94 14.92 3.64
N LEU A 29 -16.19 13.99 3.05
CA LEU A 29 -15.65 14.10 1.70
C LEU A 29 -16.79 14.11 0.67
N THR A 30 -17.76 13.21 0.84
CA THR A 30 -18.93 13.10 -0.04
C THR A 30 -19.82 14.33 0.09
N LEU A 31 -20.12 14.77 1.32
CA LEU A 31 -20.87 16.02 1.55
C LEU A 31 -20.10 17.23 1.09
N THR A 32 -18.77 17.27 1.20
CA THR A 32 -17.94 18.40 0.79
C THR A 32 -17.81 18.45 -0.73
N VAL A 33 -17.68 17.31 -1.41
CA VAL A 33 -17.74 17.22 -2.88
C VAL A 33 -19.12 17.64 -3.38
N VAL A 34 -20.20 17.16 -2.74
CA VAL A 34 -21.58 17.54 -3.07
C VAL A 34 -21.87 19.01 -2.76
N LEU A 35 -21.41 19.54 -1.61
CA LEU A 35 -21.60 20.95 -1.23
C LEU A 35 -20.71 21.88 -2.05
N ILE A 36 -19.48 21.51 -2.41
CA ILE A 36 -18.61 22.32 -3.27
C ILE A 36 -19.16 22.32 -4.70
N ALA A 37 -19.66 21.16 -5.16
CA ALA A 37 -20.42 21.08 -6.40
C ALA A 37 -21.69 21.96 -6.34
N ALA A 38 -22.41 21.98 -5.23
CA ALA A 38 -23.63 22.77 -5.08
C ALA A 38 -23.40 24.28 -4.83
N ARG A 39 -22.33 24.69 -4.11
CA ARG A 39 -22.09 26.09 -3.68
C ARG A 39 -21.30 26.94 -4.66
N LYS A 40 -20.50 26.34 -5.56
CA LYS A 40 -19.67 27.10 -6.52
C LYS A 40 -19.99 26.84 -7.99
N MET A 41 -21.06 26.09 -8.29
CA MET A 41 -21.53 26.01 -9.66
C MET A 41 -22.34 27.28 -10.01
N PRO A 42 -22.08 27.93 -11.15
CA PRO A 42 -22.95 29.00 -11.65
C PRO A 42 -24.37 28.46 -11.89
N LYS A 43 -25.30 29.34 -12.27
CA LYS A 43 -26.73 29.03 -12.42
C LYS A 43 -27.18 28.10 -13.58
N PRO A 44 -26.38 27.43 -14.44
CA PRO A 44 -26.95 26.66 -15.56
C PRO A 44 -27.25 25.20 -15.17
N LEU A 45 -27.82 24.95 -13.98
CA LEU A 45 -28.29 23.61 -13.59
C LEU A 45 -29.82 23.43 -13.75
N GLU A 46 -30.54 24.45 -14.24
CA GLU A 46 -31.93 24.27 -14.74
C GLU A 46 -32.00 23.34 -15.98
N GLY A 47 -30.86 22.95 -16.56
CA GLY A 47 -30.75 21.98 -17.65
C GLY A 47 -30.27 20.57 -17.25
N ILE A 48 -30.12 20.26 -15.94
CA ILE A 48 -29.76 18.89 -15.54
C ILE A 48 -30.92 17.95 -15.86
N GLY A 49 -30.77 17.11 -16.88
CA GLY A 49 -31.66 15.96 -17.04
C GLY A 49 -31.49 15.03 -15.82
N PRO A 50 -32.57 14.46 -15.25
CA PRO A 50 -32.53 13.59 -14.05
C PRO A 50 -31.52 12.43 -14.17
N GLN A 51 -31.18 12.04 -15.39
CA GLN A 51 -30.19 11.01 -15.72
C GLN A 51 -28.77 11.33 -15.23
N ALA A 52 -28.33 12.60 -15.22
CA ALA A 52 -26.99 12.95 -14.77
C ALA A 52 -26.83 12.86 -13.25
N VAL A 53 -27.90 13.12 -12.50
CA VAL A 53 -27.93 12.94 -11.03
C VAL A 53 -27.85 11.46 -10.68
N VAL A 54 -28.59 10.61 -11.39
CA VAL A 54 -28.54 9.15 -11.19
C VAL A 54 -27.17 8.59 -11.58
N ALA A 55 -26.57 9.07 -12.67
CA ALA A 55 -25.22 8.67 -13.07
C ALA A 55 -24.17 9.06 -12.02
N LEU A 56 -24.21 10.29 -11.48
CA LEU A 56 -23.32 10.73 -10.40
C LEU A 56 -23.52 9.94 -9.10
N GLY A 57 -24.77 9.62 -8.76
CA GLY A 57 -25.09 8.72 -7.65
C GLY A 57 -24.52 7.31 -7.87
N GLY A 58 -24.59 6.82 -9.10
CA GLY A 58 -24.00 5.55 -9.52
C GLY A 58 -22.48 5.50 -9.35
N VAL A 59 -21.78 6.58 -9.74
CA VAL A 59 -20.32 6.72 -9.52
C VAL A 59 -20.00 6.70 -8.02
N GLY A 60 -20.75 7.43 -7.21
CA GLY A 60 -20.54 7.44 -5.75
C GLY A 60 -20.65 6.04 -5.11
N VAL A 61 -21.64 5.25 -5.55
CA VAL A 61 -21.79 3.86 -5.09
C VAL A 61 -20.69 2.96 -5.66
N SER A 62 -20.32 3.12 -6.94
CA SER A 62 -19.18 2.40 -7.55
C SER A 62 -17.89 2.57 -6.74
N VAL A 63 -17.58 3.82 -6.36
CA VAL A 63 -16.40 4.16 -5.55
C VAL A 63 -16.45 3.50 -4.17
N TYR A 64 -17.62 3.41 -3.54
CA TYR A 64 -17.77 2.75 -2.23
C TYR A 64 -17.37 1.26 -2.29
N GLY A 65 -17.90 0.51 -3.25
CA GLY A 65 -17.58 -0.91 -3.40
C GLY A 65 -16.13 -1.16 -3.78
N LEU A 66 -15.59 -0.35 -4.69
CA LEU A 66 -14.18 -0.44 -5.11
C LEU A 66 -13.21 -0.04 -3.99
N TRP A 67 -13.58 0.91 -3.14
CA TRP A 67 -12.80 1.29 -1.96
C TRP A 67 -12.66 0.13 -0.97
N HIS A 68 -13.78 -0.48 -0.58
CA HIS A 68 -13.74 -1.58 0.37
C HIS A 68 -13.07 -2.82 -0.23
N PHE A 69 -13.26 -3.09 -1.53
CA PHE A 69 -12.47 -4.11 -2.20
C PHE A 69 -10.96 -3.84 -2.10
N ALA A 70 -10.54 -2.61 -2.39
CA ALA A 70 -9.13 -2.24 -2.38
C ALA A 70 -8.51 -2.33 -0.97
N ILE A 71 -9.22 -1.87 0.05
CA ILE A 71 -8.73 -1.85 1.43
C ILE A 71 -8.88 -3.22 2.10
N ASP A 72 -10.08 -3.79 2.10
CA ASP A 72 -10.43 -4.94 2.94
C ASP A 72 -10.04 -6.26 2.28
N LEU A 73 -10.25 -6.39 0.96
CA LEU A 73 -10.00 -7.66 0.26
C LEU A 73 -8.62 -7.71 -0.39
N ALA A 74 -8.18 -6.63 -1.03
CA ALA A 74 -6.87 -6.54 -1.68
C ALA A 74 -5.74 -6.11 -0.74
N GLY A 75 -6.07 -5.63 0.48
CA GLY A 75 -5.07 -5.21 1.48
C GLY A 75 -4.20 -4.03 1.03
N LEU A 76 -4.69 -3.21 0.11
CA LEU A 76 -3.92 -2.10 -0.44
C LEU A 76 -3.78 -0.98 0.60
N PRO A 77 -2.59 -0.35 0.72
CA PRO A 77 -2.45 0.89 1.47
C PRO A 77 -3.42 1.96 0.92
N PRO A 78 -3.99 2.85 1.77
CA PRO A 78 -5.01 3.81 1.34
C PRO A 78 -4.63 4.67 0.14
N VAL A 79 -3.35 5.05 0.02
CA VAL A 79 -2.83 5.83 -1.12
C VAL A 79 -2.91 5.02 -2.42
N MET A 80 -2.60 3.73 -2.38
CA MET A 80 -2.70 2.84 -3.54
C MET A 80 -4.15 2.49 -3.87
N ALA A 81 -5.03 2.40 -2.88
CA ALA A 81 -6.46 2.22 -3.09
C ALA A 81 -7.07 3.40 -3.87
N VAL A 82 -6.68 4.64 -3.55
CA VAL A 82 -7.08 5.83 -4.35
C VAL A 82 -6.61 5.70 -5.80
N GLY A 83 -5.35 5.30 -6.01
CA GLY A 83 -4.81 5.09 -7.36
C GLY A 83 -5.54 3.99 -8.14
N PHE A 84 -5.85 2.87 -7.47
CA PHE A 84 -6.61 1.76 -8.04
C PHE A 84 -8.00 2.22 -8.53
N ILE A 85 -8.75 2.93 -7.67
CA ILE A 85 -10.08 3.46 -8.01
C ILE A 85 -9.98 4.46 -9.16
N ALA A 86 -8.98 5.35 -9.13
CA ALA A 86 -8.79 6.36 -10.17
C ALA A 86 -8.51 5.72 -11.54
N VAL A 87 -7.68 4.66 -11.60
CA VAL A 87 -7.41 3.93 -12.85
C VAL A 87 -8.66 3.20 -13.34
N PHE A 88 -9.38 2.53 -12.42
CA PHE A 88 -10.58 1.79 -12.76
C PHE A 88 -11.66 2.71 -13.35
N ASP A 89 -11.93 3.82 -12.70
CA ASP A 89 -12.95 4.78 -13.16
C ASP A 89 -12.49 5.55 -14.40
N ALA A 90 -11.21 5.91 -14.51
CA ALA A 90 -10.66 6.50 -15.73
C ALA A 90 -10.81 5.56 -16.94
N ALA A 91 -10.61 4.25 -16.75
CA ALA A 91 -10.83 3.25 -17.80
C ALA A 91 -12.31 3.20 -18.21
N GLU A 92 -13.23 3.14 -17.24
CA GLU A 92 -14.68 3.12 -17.48
C GLU A 92 -15.15 4.35 -18.25
N LEU A 93 -14.78 5.56 -17.79
CA LEU A 93 -15.17 6.80 -18.46
C LEU A 93 -14.52 6.99 -19.82
N THR A 94 -13.27 6.56 -19.99
CA THR A 94 -12.59 6.66 -21.29
C THR A 94 -13.26 5.74 -22.30
N LEU A 95 -13.62 4.51 -21.91
CA LEU A 95 -14.36 3.59 -22.76
C LEU A 95 -15.74 4.14 -23.13
N LEU A 96 -16.49 4.69 -22.17
CA LEU A 96 -17.79 5.32 -22.43
C LEU A 96 -17.68 6.55 -23.35
N LEU A 97 -16.65 7.38 -23.17
CA LEU A 97 -16.41 8.56 -24.01
C LEU A 97 -16.01 8.18 -25.43
N MET A 98 -15.08 7.25 -25.58
CA MET A 98 -14.65 6.75 -26.88
C MET A 98 -15.81 6.04 -27.60
N MET A 99 -16.67 5.32 -26.89
CA MET A 99 -17.90 4.75 -27.43
C MET A 99 -18.87 5.85 -27.90
N TYR A 100 -19.03 6.93 -27.14
CA TYR A 100 -19.89 8.06 -27.56
C TYR A 100 -19.33 8.86 -28.75
N ARG A 101 -18.01 8.97 -28.86
CA ARG A 101 -17.33 9.64 -29.99
C ARG A 101 -17.29 8.78 -31.24
N GLY A 102 -17.10 7.47 -31.09
CA GLY A 102 -17.09 6.49 -32.18
C GLY A 102 -18.48 6.07 -32.63
N ALA A 103 -19.53 6.44 -31.89
CA ALA A 103 -20.92 6.24 -32.29
C ALA A 103 -21.27 7.12 -33.48
N ASP A 104 -21.34 6.48 -34.64
CA ASP A 104 -21.72 7.05 -35.93
C ASP A 104 -23.07 6.44 -36.35
N PRO A 105 -24.15 7.23 -36.47
CA PRO A 105 -25.49 6.72 -36.77
C PRO A 105 -25.56 6.03 -38.14
N GLU A 106 -24.71 6.40 -39.09
CA GLU A 106 -24.68 5.77 -40.42
C GLU A 106 -24.06 4.37 -40.40
N LYS A 107 -23.08 4.14 -39.52
CA LYS A 107 -22.34 2.88 -39.42
C LYS A 107 -22.90 1.93 -38.35
N GLY A 108 -23.71 2.45 -37.42
CA GLY A 108 -24.32 1.69 -36.34
C GLY A 108 -23.27 0.98 -35.46
N TRP A 109 -23.59 -0.24 -35.00
CA TRP A 109 -22.72 -1.02 -34.10
C TRP A 109 -21.55 -1.70 -34.84
N THR A 110 -20.43 -0.99 -34.95
CA THR A 110 -19.16 -1.53 -35.48
C THR A 110 -18.54 -2.58 -34.55
N PRO A 111 -17.66 -3.47 -35.04
CA PRO A 111 -16.96 -4.46 -34.20
C PRO A 111 -16.16 -3.82 -33.06
N GLU A 112 -15.51 -2.69 -33.32
CA GLU A 112 -14.77 -1.91 -32.32
C GLU A 112 -15.71 -1.37 -31.24
N LEU A 113 -16.85 -0.77 -31.64
CA LEU A 113 -17.85 -0.26 -30.70
C LEU A 113 -18.41 -1.38 -29.81
N ARG A 114 -18.62 -2.59 -30.37
CA ARG A 114 -19.07 -3.76 -29.59
C ARG A 114 -18.00 -4.24 -28.60
N LEU A 115 -16.73 -4.21 -28.98
CA LEU A 115 -15.63 -4.56 -28.08
C LEU A 115 -15.53 -3.56 -26.91
N MET A 116 -15.61 -2.26 -27.21
CA MET A 116 -15.63 -1.19 -26.22
C MET A 116 -16.84 -1.28 -25.28
N HIS A 117 -18.01 -1.61 -25.84
CA HIS A 117 -19.22 -1.83 -25.07
C HIS A 117 -19.11 -3.04 -24.13
N ARG A 118 -18.60 -4.18 -24.61
CA ARG A 118 -18.39 -5.38 -23.79
C ARG A 118 -17.38 -5.14 -22.67
N THR A 119 -16.30 -4.42 -22.95
CA THR A 119 -15.28 -4.07 -21.95
C THR A 119 -15.83 -3.10 -20.91
N ALA A 120 -16.62 -2.10 -21.31
CA ALA A 120 -17.32 -1.23 -20.37
C ALA A 120 -18.30 -2.02 -19.47
N TRP A 121 -19.13 -2.90 -20.04
CA TRP A 121 -20.04 -3.72 -19.26
C TRP A 121 -19.34 -4.72 -18.34
N LEU A 122 -18.16 -5.22 -18.71
CA LEU A 122 -17.35 -6.06 -17.83
C LEU A 122 -16.87 -5.28 -16.60
N LEU A 123 -16.44 -4.02 -16.76
CA LEU A 123 -16.08 -3.14 -15.64
C LEU A 123 -17.31 -2.82 -14.77
N VAL A 124 -18.45 -2.56 -15.38
CA VAL A 124 -19.72 -2.33 -14.66
C VAL A 124 -20.12 -3.56 -13.84
N CYS A 125 -20.03 -4.76 -14.40
CA CYS A 125 -20.30 -6.02 -13.68
C CYS A 125 -19.30 -6.26 -12.55
N PHE A 126 -18.03 -5.92 -12.75
CA PHE A 126 -17.02 -5.99 -11.70
C PHE A 126 -17.36 -5.03 -10.55
N SER A 127 -17.68 -3.77 -10.85
CA SER A 127 -18.11 -2.78 -9.85
C SER A 127 -19.39 -3.20 -9.11
N ALA A 128 -20.36 -3.78 -9.83
CA ALA A 128 -21.57 -4.35 -9.25
C ALA A 128 -21.25 -5.48 -8.25
N GLY A 129 -20.35 -6.39 -8.62
CA GLY A 129 -19.89 -7.46 -7.76
C GLY A 129 -19.20 -6.94 -6.50
N MET A 130 -18.32 -5.95 -6.63
CA MET A 130 -17.63 -5.36 -5.49
C MET A 130 -18.60 -4.67 -4.52
N ASN A 131 -19.61 -3.97 -5.05
CA ASN A 131 -20.66 -3.36 -4.25
C ASN A 131 -21.57 -4.38 -3.56
N ALA A 132 -21.88 -5.50 -4.22
CA ALA A 132 -22.67 -6.56 -3.63
C ALA A 132 -21.92 -7.24 -2.47
N VAL A 133 -20.64 -7.56 -2.65
CA VAL A 133 -19.80 -8.22 -1.63
C VAL A 133 -19.61 -7.35 -0.38
N HIS A 134 -19.48 -6.03 -0.56
CA HIS A 134 -19.20 -5.10 0.54
C HIS A 134 -20.45 -4.36 1.03
N ALA A 135 -21.63 -4.91 0.73
CA ALA A 135 -22.89 -4.35 1.22
C ALA A 135 -22.98 -4.54 2.74
N PRO A 136 -23.41 -3.51 3.50
CA PRO A 136 -23.44 -3.56 4.96
C PRO A 136 -24.47 -4.54 5.52
N THR A 137 -25.47 -4.92 4.71
CA THR A 137 -26.51 -5.88 5.09
C THR A 137 -26.90 -6.73 3.88
N GLY A 138 -27.41 -7.95 4.14
CA GLY A 138 -27.85 -8.85 3.07
C GLY A 138 -28.95 -8.27 2.17
N TRP A 139 -29.77 -7.34 2.67
CA TRP A 139 -30.78 -6.63 1.88
C TRP A 139 -30.20 -5.47 1.07
N ALA A 140 -29.10 -4.86 1.50
CA ALA A 140 -28.39 -3.85 0.74
C ALA A 140 -27.60 -4.45 -0.44
N MET A 141 -27.23 -5.73 -0.37
CA MET A 141 -26.51 -6.46 -1.42
C MET A 141 -27.16 -6.35 -2.81
N PRO A 142 -28.46 -6.71 -3.01
CA PRO A 142 -29.09 -6.57 -4.31
C PRO A 142 -29.25 -5.11 -4.75
N VAL A 143 -29.41 -4.18 -3.81
CA VAL A 143 -29.60 -2.75 -4.12
C VAL A 143 -28.29 -2.12 -4.57
N LEU A 144 -27.22 -2.26 -3.79
CA LEU A 144 -25.91 -1.69 -4.10
C LEU A 144 -25.29 -2.34 -5.34
N GLY A 145 -25.48 -3.64 -5.53
CA GLY A 145 -25.04 -4.34 -6.74
C GLY A 145 -25.78 -3.88 -8.01
N ALA A 146 -27.05 -3.46 -7.91
CA ALA A 146 -27.85 -3.04 -9.06
C ALA A 146 -27.56 -1.59 -9.52
N ILE A 147 -27.00 -0.75 -8.65
CA ILE A 147 -26.80 0.68 -8.94
C ILE A 147 -25.80 0.94 -10.09
N PRO A 148 -24.60 0.33 -10.12
CA PRO A 148 -23.67 0.55 -11.25
C PRO A 148 -24.24 0.10 -12.60
N PRO A 149 -24.87 -1.09 -12.73
CA PRO A 149 -25.58 -1.50 -13.95
C PRO A 149 -26.69 -0.54 -14.38
N LEU A 150 -27.48 -0.03 -13.44
CA LEU A 150 -28.55 0.94 -13.73
C LEU A 150 -27.98 2.27 -14.24
N ALA A 151 -26.89 2.76 -13.64
CA ALA A 151 -26.22 3.98 -14.07
C ALA A 151 -25.63 3.82 -15.49
N ALA A 152 -24.95 2.70 -15.75
CA ALA A 152 -24.41 2.38 -17.07
C ALA A 152 -25.51 2.24 -18.12
N TRP A 153 -26.64 1.61 -17.77
CA TRP A 153 -27.78 1.46 -18.66
C TRP A 153 -28.40 2.81 -19.05
N LEU A 154 -28.50 3.77 -18.13
CA LEU A 154 -28.97 5.12 -18.45
C LEU A 154 -28.05 5.87 -19.42
N ILE A 155 -26.73 5.68 -19.27
CA ILE A 155 -25.74 6.22 -20.21
C ILE A 155 -25.87 5.53 -21.58
N GLU A 156 -26.10 4.21 -21.59
CA GLU A 156 -26.32 3.44 -22.81
C GLU A 156 -27.59 3.88 -23.56
N LEU A 157 -28.68 4.23 -22.86
CA LEU A 157 -29.89 4.74 -23.51
C LEU A 157 -29.61 6.00 -24.33
N LYS A 158 -28.71 6.87 -23.87
CA LYS A 158 -28.27 8.06 -24.62
C LYS A 158 -27.36 7.70 -25.79
N LEU A 159 -26.52 6.67 -25.65
CA LEU A 159 -25.73 6.14 -26.75
C LEU A 159 -26.63 5.55 -27.85
N ARG A 160 -27.63 4.74 -27.46
CA ARG A 160 -28.62 4.15 -28.37
C ARG A 160 -29.42 5.25 -29.06
N ALA A 161 -29.88 6.27 -28.33
CA ALA A 161 -30.56 7.41 -28.94
C ALA A 161 -29.70 8.07 -30.04
N LYS A 162 -28.39 8.27 -29.79
CA LYS A 162 -27.46 8.82 -30.78
C LYS A 162 -27.20 7.89 -31.99
N LEU A 163 -27.24 6.57 -31.79
CA LEU A 163 -27.02 5.57 -32.85
C LEU A 163 -28.25 5.35 -33.74
N TYR A 164 -29.46 5.64 -33.25
CA TYR A 164 -30.72 5.33 -33.93
C TYR A 164 -31.49 6.57 -34.41
N ASP A 165 -31.10 7.79 -34.01
CA ASP A 165 -31.75 9.03 -34.43
C ASP A 165 -30.73 9.99 -35.08
N PRO A 166 -30.68 10.06 -36.43
CA PRO A 166 -29.77 10.93 -37.16
C PRO A 166 -30.15 12.42 -37.10
N ASP A 167 -31.39 12.75 -36.67
CA ASP A 167 -31.92 14.12 -36.54
C ASP A 167 -31.86 14.66 -35.11
N ALA A 168 -31.27 13.89 -34.17
CA ALA A 168 -30.99 14.37 -32.83
C ALA A 168 -29.86 15.42 -32.88
N GLU A 169 -30.22 16.67 -33.24
CA GLU A 169 -29.33 17.82 -33.36
C GLU A 169 -28.29 17.84 -32.24
N ASP A 170 -27.01 17.95 -32.63
CA ASP A 170 -25.93 18.38 -31.74
C ASP A 170 -26.31 19.75 -31.15
N GLU A 171 -26.90 19.78 -29.95
CA GLU A 171 -27.06 21.00 -29.14
C GLU A 171 -25.66 21.52 -28.74
N GLU A 172 -24.91 22.08 -29.70
CA GLU A 172 -23.56 22.65 -29.54
C GLU A 172 -23.51 23.85 -28.58
N ALA A 173 -24.66 24.37 -28.15
CA ALA A 173 -24.76 25.51 -27.25
C ALA A 173 -24.87 25.15 -25.76
N LYS A 174 -25.16 23.89 -25.40
CA LYS A 174 -25.23 23.44 -24.00
C LYS A 174 -24.18 22.35 -23.76
N PRO A 175 -23.41 22.39 -22.66
CA PRO A 175 -22.49 21.31 -22.36
C PRO A 175 -23.33 20.04 -22.14
N GLY A 176 -23.23 19.08 -23.06
CA GLY A 176 -23.97 17.83 -22.95
C GLY A 176 -23.74 17.15 -21.59
N PRO A 177 -24.71 16.36 -21.09
CA PRO A 177 -24.66 15.76 -19.76
C PRO A 177 -23.38 14.94 -19.52
N LEU A 178 -22.85 14.29 -20.56
CA LEU A 178 -21.56 13.58 -20.53
C LEU A 178 -20.37 14.52 -20.29
N ARG A 179 -20.34 15.68 -20.97
CA ARG A 179 -19.26 16.68 -20.82
C ARG A 179 -19.31 17.34 -19.45
N LEU A 180 -20.51 17.54 -18.89
CA LEU A 180 -20.70 18.02 -17.53
C LEU A 180 -20.27 16.97 -16.49
N LEU A 181 -20.57 15.70 -16.70
CA LEU A 181 -20.13 14.60 -15.84
C LEU A 181 -18.60 14.49 -15.85
N ILE A 182 -17.97 14.59 -17.03
CA ILE A 182 -16.51 14.65 -17.17
C ILE A 182 -15.92 15.88 -16.47
N LEU A 183 -16.53 17.07 -16.59
CA LEU A 183 -16.03 18.28 -15.94
C LEU A 183 -16.16 18.21 -14.42
N ALA A 184 -17.30 17.74 -13.91
CA ALA A 184 -17.51 17.51 -12.48
C ALA A 184 -16.50 16.47 -11.96
N TRP A 185 -16.23 15.45 -12.75
CA TRP A 185 -15.29 14.40 -12.39
C TRP A 185 -13.84 14.85 -12.38
N GLN A 186 -13.40 15.50 -13.45
CA GLN A 186 -12.06 16.08 -13.56
C GLN A 186 -11.81 17.06 -12.42
N HIS A 187 -12.81 17.84 -12.03
CA HIS A 187 -12.69 18.78 -10.92
C HIS A 187 -12.69 18.08 -9.55
N GLY A 188 -13.47 17.02 -9.38
CA GLY A 188 -13.51 16.20 -8.17
C GLY A 188 -12.16 15.50 -7.92
N TRP A 189 -11.58 14.88 -8.94
CA TRP A 189 -10.24 14.31 -8.82
C TRP A 189 -9.16 15.36 -8.73
N SER A 190 -9.20 16.46 -9.49
CA SER A 190 -8.12 17.45 -9.43
C SER A 190 -8.04 18.09 -8.05
N THR A 191 -9.17 18.29 -7.37
CA THR A 191 -9.19 18.74 -5.98
C THR A 191 -8.70 17.67 -5.02
N LEU A 192 -9.08 16.40 -5.21
CA LEU A 192 -8.60 15.30 -4.37
C LEU A 192 -7.08 15.07 -4.54
N PHE A 193 -6.56 15.08 -5.78
CA PHE A 193 -5.14 14.97 -6.08
C PHE A 193 -4.33 16.18 -5.59
N ALA A 194 -4.91 17.39 -5.65
CA ALA A 194 -4.29 18.58 -5.05
C ALA A 194 -4.20 18.46 -3.52
N VAL A 195 -5.23 17.92 -2.85
CA VAL A 195 -5.22 17.66 -1.41
C VAL A 195 -4.23 16.54 -1.05
N LEU A 196 -4.06 15.55 -1.93
CA LEU A 196 -3.09 14.46 -1.78
C LEU A 196 -1.67 14.83 -2.24
N GLY A 197 -1.42 16.07 -2.69
CA GLY A 197 -0.10 16.56 -3.07
C GLY A 197 0.44 16.03 -4.41
N LEU A 198 -0.42 15.42 -5.23
CA LEU A 198 -0.08 14.80 -6.52
C LEU A 198 -0.54 15.70 -7.67
N ASP A 199 -0.04 16.94 -7.76
CA ASP A 199 -0.49 17.84 -8.82
C ASP A 199 0.36 17.73 -10.10
N ALA A 200 -0.31 17.43 -11.22
CA ALA A 200 0.22 17.39 -12.58
C ALA A 200 -0.14 18.68 -13.36
N ALA A 201 -0.14 19.83 -12.68
CA ALA A 201 -0.66 21.12 -13.16
C ALA A 201 0.15 21.83 -14.26
N ASP A 202 1.25 21.28 -14.78
CA ASP A 202 2.12 22.07 -15.66
C ASP A 202 1.63 22.22 -17.11
N ARG A 203 0.94 21.22 -17.69
CA ARG A 203 0.66 21.23 -19.15
C ARG A 203 -0.71 21.78 -19.55
N GLY A 204 -1.73 21.68 -18.70
CA GLY A 204 -3.08 22.24 -18.98
C GLY A 204 -3.15 23.77 -18.91
N SER A 205 -2.12 24.41 -18.36
CA SER A 205 -2.09 25.84 -18.06
C SER A 205 -1.77 26.72 -19.27
N GLN A 206 -1.06 26.24 -20.30
CA GLN A 206 -0.61 27.09 -21.42
C GLN A 206 -1.74 27.46 -22.39
N ILE A 207 -2.61 26.52 -22.74
CA ILE A 207 -3.76 26.75 -23.64
C ILE A 207 -4.78 27.69 -22.97
N ALA A 208 -5.02 27.48 -21.68
CA ALA A 208 -5.91 28.33 -20.89
C ALA A 208 -5.36 29.76 -20.77
N ARG A 209 -4.05 29.92 -20.55
CA ARG A 209 -3.38 31.23 -20.49
C ARG A 209 -3.46 31.97 -21.83
N ALA A 210 -3.15 31.31 -22.95
CA ALA A 210 -3.27 31.90 -24.29
C ALA A 210 -4.70 32.38 -24.62
N ALA A 211 -5.72 31.62 -24.21
CA ALA A 211 -7.12 32.03 -24.37
C ALA A 211 -7.48 33.26 -23.51
N MET A 212 -6.85 33.43 -22.35
CA MET A 212 -7.03 34.62 -21.50
C MET A 212 -6.44 35.88 -22.13
N ALA A 213 -5.24 35.81 -22.72
CA ALA A 213 -4.66 36.92 -23.49
C ALA A 213 -5.52 37.30 -24.71
N GLN A 214 -6.08 36.33 -25.43
CA GLN A 214 -6.99 36.62 -26.55
C GLN A 214 -8.27 37.34 -26.10
N ARG A 215 -8.85 36.93 -24.97
CA ARG A 215 -10.03 37.61 -24.38
C ARG A 215 -9.68 39.02 -23.92
N ALA A 216 -8.51 39.22 -23.32
CA ALA A 216 -8.03 40.53 -22.92
C ALA A 216 -7.89 41.46 -24.14
N ALA A 217 -7.28 41.00 -25.23
CA ALA A 217 -7.13 41.78 -26.47
C ALA A 217 -8.50 42.21 -27.03
N ALA A 218 -9.47 41.29 -27.08
CA ALA A 218 -10.82 41.63 -27.56
C ALA A 218 -11.52 42.69 -26.69
N ARG A 219 -11.29 42.69 -25.36
CA ARG A 219 -11.85 43.70 -24.44
C ARG A 219 -11.17 45.06 -24.59
N VAL A 220 -9.85 45.07 -24.79
CA VAL A 220 -9.07 46.29 -25.06
C VAL A 220 -9.49 46.91 -26.40
N TYR A 221 -9.70 46.09 -27.43
CA TYR A 221 -10.19 46.56 -28.73
C TYR A 221 -11.59 47.18 -28.63
N ARG A 222 -12.53 46.55 -27.89
CA ARG A 222 -13.86 47.15 -27.63
C ARG A 222 -13.78 48.48 -26.87
N LEU A 223 -12.83 48.61 -25.95
CA LEU A 223 -12.57 49.87 -25.27
C LEU A 223 -12.07 50.94 -26.25
N ARG A 224 -11.13 50.59 -27.13
CA ARG A 224 -10.64 51.49 -28.18
C ARG A 224 -11.78 52.00 -29.07
N LEU A 225 -12.62 51.11 -29.59
CA LEU A 225 -13.78 51.50 -30.40
C LEU A 225 -14.74 52.43 -29.66
N ALA A 226 -14.96 52.20 -28.36
CA ALA A 226 -15.81 53.06 -27.55
C ALA A 226 -15.19 54.46 -27.33
N ILE A 227 -13.87 54.56 -27.18
CA ILE A 227 -13.15 55.84 -27.09
C ILE A 227 -13.19 56.58 -28.42
N GLU A 228 -13.01 55.88 -29.55
CA GLU A 228 -13.12 56.49 -30.88
C GLU A 228 -14.55 57.00 -31.15
N ALA A 229 -15.57 56.21 -30.81
CA ALA A 229 -16.97 56.64 -30.91
C ALA A 229 -17.27 57.86 -30.02
N GLN A 230 -16.69 57.93 -28.82
CA GLN A 230 -16.79 59.08 -27.93
C GLN A 230 -16.14 60.34 -28.53
N LYS A 231 -14.97 60.20 -29.18
CA LYS A 231 -14.25 61.32 -29.83
C LYS A 231 -14.98 61.88 -31.04
N ARG A 232 -15.80 61.08 -31.71
CA ARG A 232 -16.62 61.52 -32.87
C ARG A 232 -17.85 62.34 -32.46
N LEU A 233 -18.19 62.41 -31.17
CA LEU A 233 -19.28 63.25 -30.69
C LEU A 233 -18.87 64.72 -30.77
N THR A 234 -19.71 65.53 -31.40
CA THR A 234 -19.46 66.96 -31.65
C THR A 234 -20.20 67.85 -30.65
N ALA A 235 -19.94 69.17 -30.70
CA ALA A 235 -20.63 70.18 -29.90
C ALA A 235 -22.17 70.14 -30.05
N ALA A 236 -22.67 69.67 -31.21
CA ALA A 236 -24.09 69.53 -31.53
C ALA A 236 -24.77 68.34 -30.83
N ASP A 237 -24.02 67.33 -30.39
CA ASP A 237 -24.57 66.17 -29.69
C ASP A 237 -24.92 66.52 -28.24
N GLY A 238 -26.17 66.26 -27.83
CA GLY A 238 -26.69 66.67 -26.53
C GLY A 238 -25.93 66.09 -25.33
N PRO A 239 -25.94 66.78 -24.16
CA PRO A 239 -25.17 66.40 -22.97
C PRO A 239 -25.50 65.00 -22.44
N ARG A 240 -26.73 64.52 -22.68
CA ARG A 240 -27.16 63.16 -22.32
C ARG A 240 -26.46 62.07 -23.12
N GLN A 241 -26.17 62.30 -24.41
CA GLN A 241 -25.44 61.33 -25.24
C GLN A 241 -23.97 61.25 -24.85
N ARG A 242 -23.33 62.39 -24.56
CA ARG A 242 -21.96 62.42 -24.03
C ARG A 242 -21.85 61.70 -22.69
N GLY A 243 -22.79 61.95 -21.76
CA GLY A 243 -22.83 61.26 -20.48
C GLY A 243 -23.01 59.74 -20.59
N ARG A 244 -23.75 59.25 -21.60
CA ARG A 244 -23.86 57.80 -21.89
C ARG A 244 -22.56 57.22 -22.46
N ALA A 245 -21.89 57.96 -23.36
CA ALA A 245 -20.60 57.56 -23.92
C ALA A 245 -19.53 57.46 -22.82
N ASP A 246 -19.45 58.45 -21.92
CA ASP A 246 -18.51 58.47 -20.79
C ASP A 246 -18.72 57.27 -19.84
N ARG A 247 -19.99 56.97 -19.50
CA ARG A 247 -20.34 55.80 -18.68
C ARG A 247 -19.98 54.49 -19.37
N ARG A 248 -20.14 54.41 -20.69
CA ARG A 248 -19.79 53.21 -21.47
C ARG A 248 -18.28 53.02 -21.53
N VAL A 249 -17.51 54.07 -21.75
CA VAL A 249 -16.04 54.04 -21.79
C VAL A 249 -15.47 53.67 -20.41
N SER A 250 -15.96 54.28 -19.33
CA SER A 250 -15.50 53.94 -17.97
C SER A 250 -15.80 52.49 -17.57
N LYS A 251 -16.98 51.96 -17.91
CA LYS A 251 -17.32 50.54 -17.70
C LYS A 251 -16.40 49.62 -18.49
N LEU A 252 -16.19 49.90 -19.78
CA LEU A 252 -15.31 49.09 -20.63
C LEU A 252 -13.84 49.17 -20.19
N ARG A 253 -13.40 50.32 -19.66
CA ARG A 253 -12.05 50.49 -19.11
C ARG A 253 -11.80 49.57 -17.93
N ARG A 254 -12.73 49.51 -16.96
CA ARG A 254 -12.63 48.59 -15.80
C ARG A 254 -12.63 47.12 -16.23
N VAL A 255 -13.41 46.76 -17.25
CA VAL A 255 -13.48 45.38 -17.76
C VAL A 255 -12.21 45.00 -18.52
N ALA A 256 -11.66 45.91 -19.33
CA ALA A 256 -10.41 45.68 -20.05
C ALA A 256 -9.22 45.58 -19.08
N GLN A 257 -9.13 46.46 -18.09
CA GLN A 257 -8.07 46.41 -17.07
C GLN A 257 -8.07 45.07 -16.33
N ARG A 258 -9.21 44.65 -15.79
CA ARG A 258 -9.33 43.35 -15.10
C ARG A 258 -8.99 42.17 -16.01
N ALA A 259 -9.23 42.27 -17.31
CA ALA A 259 -8.89 41.21 -18.25
C ALA A 259 -7.38 41.17 -18.56
N ILE A 260 -6.71 42.34 -18.61
CA ILE A 260 -5.26 42.45 -18.72
C ILE A 260 -4.59 41.89 -17.46
N ASP A 261 -5.05 42.32 -16.28
CA ASP A 261 -4.48 41.88 -14.99
C ASP A 261 -4.64 40.36 -14.82
N ARG A 262 -5.81 39.81 -15.16
CA ARG A 262 -6.08 38.36 -15.04
C ARG A 262 -5.33 37.51 -16.09
N ALA A 263 -4.87 38.13 -17.18
CA ALA A 263 -4.02 37.46 -18.16
C ALA A 263 -2.53 37.55 -17.81
N ASP A 264 -2.17 38.12 -16.64
CA ASP A 264 -0.79 38.28 -16.15
C ASP A 264 0.15 38.94 -17.17
N VAL A 265 -0.39 39.84 -17.99
CA VAL A 265 0.34 40.53 -19.07
C VAL A 265 1.54 41.33 -18.55
N ALA A 266 1.49 41.79 -17.29
CA ALA A 266 2.59 42.55 -16.68
C ALA A 266 3.77 41.68 -16.23
N THR A 267 3.54 40.41 -15.94
CA THR A 267 4.51 39.48 -15.36
C THR A 267 4.95 38.39 -16.32
N ASP A 268 4.12 38.05 -17.32
CA ASP A 268 4.39 37.01 -18.31
C ASP A 268 4.64 37.63 -19.71
N PRO A 269 5.89 37.62 -20.20
CA PRO A 269 6.25 38.21 -21.49
C PRO A 269 5.59 37.49 -22.68
N GLU A 270 5.23 36.21 -22.54
CA GLU A 270 4.55 35.47 -23.61
C GLU A 270 3.08 35.89 -23.73
N GLN A 271 2.40 36.13 -22.60
CA GLN A 271 1.03 36.66 -22.61
C GLN A 271 0.98 38.10 -23.11
N ALA A 272 1.98 38.92 -22.77
CA ALA A 272 2.13 40.27 -23.31
C ALA A 272 2.29 40.25 -24.84
N LEU A 273 3.14 39.35 -25.35
CA LEU A 273 3.34 39.18 -26.79
C LEU A 273 2.07 38.66 -27.50
N ALA A 274 1.37 37.70 -26.90
CA ALA A 274 0.11 37.17 -27.44
C ALA A 274 -0.99 38.24 -27.48
N LEU A 275 -1.12 39.04 -26.43
CA LEU A 275 -2.01 40.20 -26.38
C LEU A 275 -1.66 41.21 -27.49
N ALA A 276 -0.38 41.56 -27.62
CA ALA A 276 0.11 42.53 -28.61
C ALA A 276 -0.14 42.06 -30.05
N ARG A 277 0.18 40.79 -30.37
CA ARG A 277 -0.10 40.18 -31.69
C ARG A 277 -1.58 40.20 -32.02
N ARG A 278 -2.43 39.82 -31.06
CA ARG A 278 -3.89 39.82 -31.27
C ARG A 278 -4.43 41.24 -31.42
N MET A 279 -3.92 42.21 -30.67
CA MET A 279 -4.28 43.62 -30.82
C MET A 279 -3.87 44.15 -32.19
N ALA A 280 -2.64 43.92 -32.63
CA ALA A 280 -2.14 44.30 -33.96
C ALA A 280 -3.01 43.68 -35.06
N ALA A 281 -3.32 42.38 -34.95
CA ALA A 281 -4.23 41.70 -35.88
C ALA A 281 -5.62 42.35 -35.89
N LEU A 282 -6.23 42.60 -34.72
CA LEU A 282 -7.57 43.22 -34.61
C LEU A 282 -7.62 44.65 -35.17
N THR A 283 -6.53 45.41 -35.07
CA THR A 283 -6.48 46.79 -35.55
C THR A 283 -6.03 46.91 -37.01
N GLY A 284 -5.36 45.88 -37.53
CA GLY A 284 -4.89 45.79 -38.91
C GLY A 284 -5.85 45.10 -39.88
N VAL A 285 -6.95 44.50 -39.39
CA VAL A 285 -7.91 43.76 -40.23
C VAL A 285 -8.41 44.61 -41.41
N ASP A 286 -8.71 45.89 -41.18
CA ASP A 286 -9.22 46.77 -42.24
C ASP A 286 -8.15 47.08 -43.30
N GLY A 287 -6.88 47.22 -42.90
CA GLY A 287 -5.75 47.39 -43.81
C GLY A 287 -5.48 46.14 -44.64
N VAL A 288 -5.59 44.96 -44.02
CA VAL A 288 -5.47 43.66 -44.71
C VAL A 288 -6.65 43.41 -45.65
N ALA A 289 -7.86 43.78 -45.25
CA ALA A 289 -9.06 43.62 -46.08
C ALA A 289 -9.10 44.56 -47.29
N GLN A 290 -8.43 45.71 -47.20
CA GLN A 290 -8.31 46.71 -48.29
C GLN A 290 -7.01 46.58 -49.09
N ALA A 291 -6.10 45.69 -48.68
CA ALA A 291 -4.83 45.50 -49.37
C ALA A 291 -5.07 44.99 -50.79
N THR A 292 -4.53 45.73 -51.77
CA THR A 292 -4.59 45.33 -53.17
C THR A 292 -3.42 44.38 -53.44
N TYR A 293 -3.70 43.10 -53.65
CA TYR A 293 -2.68 42.04 -53.82
C TYR A 293 -1.77 42.19 -55.05
N SER A 294 -1.95 43.23 -55.87
CA SER A 294 -1.08 43.58 -57.00
C SER A 294 0.20 44.31 -56.59
N ASP A 295 0.29 44.85 -55.37
CA ASP A 295 1.46 45.57 -54.86
C ASP A 295 2.16 44.76 -53.75
N ALA A 296 2.99 43.80 -54.18
CA ALA A 296 3.68 42.88 -53.28
C ALA A 296 4.59 43.57 -52.23
N PRO A 297 5.36 44.64 -52.56
CA PRO A 297 6.11 45.40 -51.57
C PRO A 297 5.25 46.01 -50.46
N ALA A 298 4.12 46.62 -50.80
CA ALA A 298 3.21 47.23 -49.81
C ALA A 298 2.55 46.17 -48.91
N VAL A 299 2.20 45.01 -49.46
CA VAL A 299 1.68 43.87 -48.68
C VAL A 299 2.75 43.31 -47.75
N MET A 300 4.01 43.22 -48.18
CA MET A 300 5.13 42.76 -47.36
C MET A 300 5.45 43.74 -46.22
N ASP A 301 5.48 45.04 -46.49
CA ASP A 301 5.70 46.09 -45.47
C ASP A 301 4.55 46.12 -44.45
N MET A 302 3.30 45.92 -44.90
CA MET A 302 2.15 45.77 -44.02
C MET A 302 2.22 44.49 -43.17
N LEU A 303 2.66 43.37 -43.74
CA LEU A 303 2.89 42.12 -43.00
C LEU A 303 4.05 42.25 -42.01
N GLU A 304 5.11 42.99 -42.34
CA GLU A 304 6.25 43.27 -41.48
C GLU A 304 5.87 44.21 -40.33
N THR A 305 5.01 45.19 -40.58
CA THR A 305 4.47 46.11 -39.57
C THR A 305 3.49 45.40 -38.61
N LEU A 306 2.68 44.45 -39.13
CA LEU A 306 1.80 43.60 -38.32
C LEU A 306 2.59 42.51 -37.58
N ALA A 307 3.72 42.11 -38.12
CA ALA A 307 4.68 41.22 -37.51
C ALA A 307 5.66 42.03 -36.64
N VAL A 308 5.23 42.40 -35.42
CA VAL A 308 6.08 42.92 -34.31
C VAL A 308 7.18 41.91 -33.88
N VAL A 309 7.99 41.38 -34.81
CA VAL A 309 8.40 39.98 -34.75
C VAL A 309 9.91 39.71 -34.89
N PRO A 310 10.80 40.44 -35.58
CA PRO A 310 12.18 39.96 -35.72
C PRO A 310 12.94 39.84 -34.38
N SER A 311 12.75 40.80 -33.46
CA SER A 311 13.38 40.78 -32.14
C SER A 311 12.71 39.82 -31.15
N ALA A 312 11.38 39.69 -31.20
CA ALA A 312 10.62 38.75 -30.35
C ALA A 312 10.75 37.29 -30.81
N GLN A 313 10.88 37.03 -32.12
CA GLN A 313 11.20 35.70 -32.64
C GLN A 313 12.63 35.29 -32.30
N ARG A 314 13.60 36.21 -32.34
CA ARG A 314 14.97 35.89 -31.88
C ARG A 314 15.02 35.56 -30.39
N ILE A 315 14.32 36.33 -29.56
CA ILE A 315 14.24 36.04 -28.12
C ILE A 315 13.53 34.69 -27.90
N SER A 316 12.33 34.47 -28.47
CA SER A 316 11.60 33.20 -28.31
C SER A 316 12.29 31.99 -28.96
N ALA A 317 13.04 32.16 -30.05
CA ALA A 317 13.84 31.10 -30.65
C ALA A 317 15.03 30.73 -29.75
N ASN A 318 15.68 31.72 -29.14
CA ASN A 318 16.75 31.47 -28.16
C ASN A 318 16.20 30.83 -26.87
N THR A 319 15.05 31.27 -26.35
CA THR A 319 14.43 30.59 -25.19
C THR A 319 14.03 29.16 -25.54
N ARG A 320 13.46 28.92 -26.72
CA ARG A 320 13.12 27.56 -27.18
C ARG A 320 14.35 26.69 -27.40
N ALA A 321 15.45 27.25 -27.90
CA ALA A 321 16.71 26.53 -28.06
C ALA A 321 17.29 26.14 -26.69
N MET A 322 17.33 27.08 -25.74
CA MET A 322 17.76 26.81 -24.37
C MET A 322 16.84 25.81 -23.65
N GLU A 323 15.52 25.91 -23.84
CA GLU A 323 14.55 24.97 -23.28
C GLU A 323 14.68 23.58 -23.91
N ALA A 324 14.99 23.49 -25.21
CA ALA A 324 15.23 22.24 -25.91
C ALA A 324 16.53 21.57 -25.45
N GLU A 325 17.60 22.35 -25.22
CA GLU A 325 18.85 21.85 -24.63
C GLU A 325 18.64 21.40 -23.18
N ALA A 326 17.94 22.19 -22.36
CA ALA A 326 17.59 21.80 -21.00
C ALA A 326 16.66 20.57 -20.96
N ALA A 327 15.77 20.42 -21.94
CA ALA A 327 14.93 19.23 -22.09
C ALA A 327 15.73 18.01 -22.54
N ARG A 328 16.72 18.18 -23.43
CA ARG A 328 17.68 17.11 -23.80
C ARG A 328 18.50 16.66 -22.61
N GLN A 329 19.07 17.59 -21.85
CA GLN A 329 19.82 17.27 -20.63
C GLN A 329 18.93 16.53 -19.61
N ARG A 330 17.70 17.01 -19.37
CA ARG A 330 16.74 16.30 -18.51
C ARG A 330 16.38 14.91 -19.02
N ALA A 331 16.29 14.72 -20.34
CA ALA A 331 16.01 13.41 -20.93
C ALA A 331 17.22 12.47 -20.83
N GLU A 332 18.44 12.99 -20.99
CA GLU A 332 19.68 12.24 -20.80
C GLU A 332 19.89 11.85 -19.33
N ASP A 333 19.67 12.77 -18.39
CA ASP A 333 19.71 12.51 -16.95
C ASP A 333 18.64 11.49 -16.54
N ALA A 334 17.42 11.62 -17.07
CA ALA A 334 16.35 10.65 -16.83
C ALA A 334 16.72 9.27 -17.40
N ARG A 335 17.36 9.21 -18.57
CA ARG A 335 17.83 7.97 -19.17
C ARG A 335 18.94 7.34 -18.33
N GLN A 336 19.92 8.12 -17.87
CA GLN A 336 20.98 7.65 -16.99
C GLN A 336 20.41 7.13 -15.67
N ARG A 337 19.49 7.88 -15.02
CA ARG A 337 18.80 7.43 -13.80
C ARG A 337 18.01 6.15 -14.05
N ALA A 338 17.35 6.01 -15.20
CA ALA A 338 16.63 4.79 -15.56
C ALA A 338 17.57 3.61 -15.85
N GLU A 339 18.73 3.83 -16.47
CA GLU A 339 19.76 2.81 -16.67
C GLU A 339 20.38 2.37 -15.34
N THR A 340 20.71 3.31 -14.44
CA THR A 340 21.20 2.99 -13.09
C THR A 340 20.14 2.28 -12.24
N ALA A 341 18.87 2.68 -12.34
CA ALA A 341 17.77 1.99 -11.66
C ALA A 341 17.56 0.59 -12.23
N ARG A 342 17.71 0.38 -13.55
CA ARG A 342 17.69 -0.94 -14.16
C ARG A 342 18.86 -1.81 -13.70
N GLN A 343 20.06 -1.26 -13.61
CA GLN A 343 21.23 -1.99 -13.11
C GLN A 343 21.01 -2.44 -11.65
N ARG A 344 20.55 -1.53 -10.78
CA ARG A 344 20.21 -1.88 -9.38
C ARG A 344 19.11 -2.93 -9.30
N ALA A 345 18.07 -2.81 -10.13
CA ALA A 345 17.01 -3.80 -10.16
C ALA A 345 17.52 -5.18 -10.64
N VAL A 346 18.44 -5.22 -11.62
CA VAL A 346 19.07 -6.46 -12.06
C VAL A 346 19.92 -7.07 -10.94
N GLU A 347 20.77 -6.26 -10.30
CA GLU A 347 21.59 -6.68 -9.14
C GLU A 347 20.72 -7.20 -7.98
N GLU A 348 19.62 -6.53 -7.65
CA GLU A 348 18.66 -6.97 -6.63
C GLU A 348 17.96 -8.28 -7.04
N THR A 349 17.58 -8.44 -8.32
CA THR A 349 16.97 -9.70 -8.79
C THR A 349 17.96 -10.86 -8.80
N ASP A 350 19.23 -10.60 -9.10
CA ASP A 350 20.27 -11.63 -9.10
C ASP A 350 20.64 -12.01 -7.65
N ALA A 351 20.74 -11.04 -6.73
CA ALA A 351 20.89 -11.29 -5.30
C ALA A 351 19.70 -12.10 -4.74
N ALA A 352 18.46 -11.74 -5.10
CA ALA A 352 17.27 -12.47 -4.69
C ALA A 352 17.23 -13.89 -5.27
N ARG A 353 17.72 -14.12 -6.50
CA ARG A 353 17.86 -15.46 -7.09
C ARG A 353 18.92 -16.29 -6.36
N GLU A 354 20.05 -15.71 -6.00
CA GLU A 354 21.07 -16.39 -5.21
C GLU A 354 20.52 -16.79 -3.84
N GLU A 355 19.80 -15.90 -3.17
CA GLU A 355 19.19 -16.17 -1.87
C GLU A 355 18.08 -17.23 -1.97
N LEU A 356 17.24 -17.18 -3.00
CA LEU A 356 16.24 -18.20 -3.27
C LEU A 356 16.89 -19.56 -3.59
N SER A 357 18.02 -19.58 -4.32
CA SER A 357 18.80 -20.80 -4.55
C SER A 357 19.34 -21.38 -3.24
N ARG A 358 19.94 -20.55 -2.37
CA ARG A 358 20.42 -20.96 -1.04
C ARG A 358 19.27 -21.51 -0.18
N LEU A 359 18.10 -20.87 -0.19
CA LEU A 359 16.92 -21.34 0.53
C LEU A 359 16.39 -22.66 -0.04
N HIS A 360 16.44 -22.87 -1.36
CA HIS A 360 16.09 -24.16 -1.95
C HIS A 360 17.06 -25.26 -1.56
N THR A 361 18.38 -24.97 -1.51
CA THR A 361 19.38 -25.93 -1.03
C THR A 361 19.13 -26.27 0.44
N ALA A 362 18.94 -25.26 1.30
CA ALA A 362 18.65 -25.46 2.72
C ALA A 362 17.34 -26.23 2.95
N ARG A 363 16.30 -25.97 2.14
CA ARG A 363 15.05 -26.73 2.19
C ARG A 363 15.24 -28.17 1.75
N ALA A 364 16.01 -28.43 0.69
CA ALA A 364 16.29 -29.78 0.22
C ALA A 364 17.11 -30.58 1.25
N GLU A 365 18.02 -29.93 1.97
CA GLU A 365 18.74 -30.52 3.10
C GLU A 365 17.81 -30.81 4.28
N ALA A 366 16.95 -29.87 4.66
CA ALA A 366 15.95 -30.07 5.71
C ALA A 366 14.92 -31.16 5.36
N GLU A 367 14.51 -31.27 4.10
CA GLU A 367 13.63 -32.35 3.63
C GLU A 367 14.32 -33.71 3.69
N LYS A 368 15.63 -33.79 3.39
CA LYS A 368 16.42 -35.03 3.58
C LYS A 368 16.54 -35.40 5.05
N GLU A 369 16.80 -34.44 5.93
CA GLU A 369 16.85 -34.66 7.38
C GLU A 369 15.49 -35.12 7.93
N ALA A 370 14.39 -34.51 7.47
CA ALA A 370 13.05 -34.93 7.83
C ALA A 370 12.71 -36.34 7.32
N GLN A 371 13.10 -36.69 6.10
CA GLN A 371 12.94 -38.05 5.57
C GLN A 371 13.73 -39.06 6.39
N GLN A 372 15.00 -38.76 6.72
CA GLN A 372 15.81 -39.62 7.59
C GLN A 372 15.21 -39.77 8.99
N ALA A 373 14.69 -38.69 9.58
CA ALA A 373 14.01 -38.74 10.86
C ALA A 373 12.72 -39.58 10.81
N THR A 374 11.99 -39.52 9.68
CA THR A 374 10.78 -40.33 9.47
C THR A 374 11.12 -41.81 9.31
N GLU A 375 12.15 -42.14 8.53
CA GLU A 375 12.68 -43.50 8.39
C GLU A 375 13.17 -44.06 9.74
N GLN A 376 13.87 -43.24 10.55
CA GLN A 376 14.27 -43.62 11.90
C GLN A 376 13.07 -43.85 12.82
N ALA A 377 12.04 -43.01 12.73
CA ALA A 377 10.80 -43.17 13.51
C ALA A 377 10.01 -44.42 13.08
N GLU A 378 9.96 -44.75 11.79
CA GLU A 378 9.34 -45.97 11.29
C GLU A 378 10.10 -47.22 11.73
N ASN A 379 11.44 -47.20 11.67
CA ASN A 379 12.28 -48.28 12.18
C ASN A 379 12.07 -48.47 13.70
N ALA A 380 12.02 -47.39 14.47
CA ALA A 380 11.74 -47.44 15.90
C ALA A 380 10.33 -47.99 16.21
N ARG A 381 9.32 -47.63 15.41
CA ARG A 381 7.96 -48.21 15.52
C ARG A 381 7.94 -49.70 15.22
N GLN A 382 8.63 -50.14 14.17
CA GLN A 382 8.73 -51.57 13.85
C GLN A 382 9.45 -52.34 14.95
N GLU A 383 10.48 -51.77 15.57
CA GLU A 383 11.15 -52.38 16.73
C GLU A 383 10.25 -52.42 17.96
N ALA A 384 9.46 -51.37 18.21
CA ALA A 384 8.47 -51.34 19.28
C ALA A 384 7.38 -52.41 19.07
N GLU A 385 6.88 -52.59 17.85
CA GLU A 385 5.91 -53.64 17.51
C GLU A 385 6.49 -55.04 17.69
N ARG A 386 7.75 -55.27 17.29
CA ARG A 386 8.45 -56.55 17.56
C ARG A 386 8.64 -56.80 19.06
N ALA A 387 8.94 -55.75 19.82
CA ALA A 387 9.07 -55.85 21.27
C ALA A 387 7.71 -56.13 21.95
N GLU A 388 6.62 -55.54 21.44
CA GLU A 388 5.28 -55.80 21.94
C GLU A 388 4.79 -57.22 21.58
N SER A 389 5.09 -57.71 20.37
CA SER A 389 4.79 -59.10 20.01
C SER A 389 5.54 -60.08 20.91
N ALA A 390 6.83 -59.83 21.17
CA ALA A 390 7.64 -60.64 22.08
C ALA A 390 7.08 -60.62 23.51
N ARG A 391 6.54 -59.49 23.99
CA ARG A 391 5.85 -59.41 25.29
C ARG A 391 4.57 -60.24 25.32
N ARG A 392 3.74 -60.16 24.28
CA ARG A 392 2.51 -60.97 24.19
C ARG A 392 2.83 -62.47 24.17
N ASP A 393 3.88 -62.87 23.48
CA ASP A 393 4.34 -64.27 23.46
C ASP A 393 4.84 -64.72 24.83
N ALA A 394 5.59 -63.86 25.54
CA ALA A 394 6.05 -64.12 26.91
C ALA A 394 4.89 -64.22 27.92
N ASP A 395 3.91 -63.32 27.85
CA ASP A 395 2.70 -63.36 28.69
C ASP A 395 1.87 -64.62 28.41
N THR A 396 1.76 -65.02 27.14
CA THR A 396 1.10 -66.26 26.75
C THR A 396 1.84 -67.49 27.29
N ALA A 397 3.17 -67.49 27.25
CA ALA A 397 3.99 -68.56 27.83
C ALA A 397 3.82 -68.64 29.36
N ARG A 398 3.74 -67.49 30.03
CA ARG A 398 3.49 -67.40 31.47
C ARG A 398 2.11 -67.93 31.85
N GLN A 399 1.06 -67.55 31.12
CA GLN A 399 -0.29 -68.08 31.35
C GLN A 399 -0.32 -69.60 31.19
N ARG A 400 0.35 -70.16 30.17
CA ARG A 400 0.47 -71.62 30.03
C ARG A 400 1.21 -72.26 31.21
N ALA A 401 2.23 -71.62 31.74
CA ALA A 401 2.95 -72.11 32.91
C ALA A 401 2.07 -72.08 34.17
N GLU A 402 1.29 -71.01 34.38
CA GLU A 402 0.34 -70.87 35.49
C GLU A 402 -0.81 -71.90 35.38
N ASP A 403 -1.35 -72.12 34.19
CA ASP A 403 -2.37 -73.15 33.93
C ASP A 403 -1.83 -74.57 34.19
N ASN A 404 -0.58 -74.83 33.79
CA ASN A 404 0.10 -76.09 34.06
C ASN A 404 0.34 -76.29 35.56
N ALA A 405 0.76 -75.25 36.28
CA ALA A 405 0.96 -75.29 37.73
C ALA A 405 -0.37 -75.51 38.47
N ALA A 406 -1.44 -74.80 38.10
CA ALA A 406 -2.77 -75.00 38.67
C ALA A 406 -3.33 -76.42 38.37
N THR A 407 -3.00 -76.98 37.22
CA THR A 407 -3.37 -78.36 36.86
C THR A 407 -2.56 -79.38 37.65
N ALA A 408 -1.26 -79.13 37.86
CA ALA A 408 -0.40 -79.95 38.70
C ALA A 408 -0.86 -79.91 40.17
N GLU A 409 -1.22 -78.75 40.68
CA GLU A 409 -1.73 -78.59 42.05
C GLU A 409 -3.08 -79.32 42.24
N ARG A 410 -3.99 -79.22 41.26
CA ARG A 410 -5.24 -80.01 41.28
C ARG A 410 -4.98 -81.51 41.30
N ARG A 411 -4.02 -82.00 40.52
CA ARG A 411 -3.61 -83.42 40.53
C ARG A 411 -2.94 -83.82 41.85
N ALA A 412 -2.12 -82.95 42.43
CA ALA A 412 -1.49 -83.20 43.72
C ALA A 412 -2.54 -83.28 44.85
N ARG A 413 -3.56 -82.43 44.82
CA ARG A 413 -4.70 -82.51 45.75
C ARG A 413 -5.53 -83.78 45.54
N GLN A 414 -5.82 -84.15 44.29
CA GLN A 414 -6.48 -85.43 43.99
C GLN A 414 -5.69 -86.64 44.49
N LEU A 415 -4.37 -86.63 44.31
CA LEU A 415 -3.49 -87.69 44.85
C LEU A 415 -3.43 -87.68 46.38
N ALA A 416 -3.51 -86.52 47.02
CA ALA A 416 -3.60 -86.42 48.48
C ALA A 416 -4.96 -86.94 49.00
N ASP A 417 -6.06 -86.59 48.35
CA ASP A 417 -7.39 -87.10 48.67
C ASP A 417 -7.46 -88.63 48.46
N ASP A 418 -6.84 -89.14 47.40
CA ASP A 418 -6.70 -90.58 47.15
C ASP A 418 -5.80 -91.26 48.20
N ALA A 419 -4.75 -90.58 48.67
CA ALA A 419 -3.88 -91.04 49.75
C ALA A 419 -4.61 -91.10 51.11
N ASP A 420 -5.47 -90.13 51.39
CA ASP A 420 -6.30 -90.11 52.60
C ASP A 420 -7.42 -91.15 52.53
N LEU A 421 -8.03 -91.36 51.35
CA LEU A 421 -8.97 -92.46 51.09
C LEU A 421 -8.30 -93.83 51.24
N SER A 422 -7.04 -93.96 50.83
CA SER A 422 -6.28 -95.19 51.03
C SER A 422 -5.80 -95.36 52.48
N ARG A 423 -5.56 -94.27 53.23
CA ARG A 423 -5.40 -94.31 54.69
C ARG A 423 -6.68 -94.73 55.42
N GLU A 424 -7.85 -94.20 55.07
CA GLU A 424 -9.11 -94.66 55.67
C GLU A 424 -9.39 -96.12 55.35
N ARG A 425 -9.03 -96.57 54.13
CA ARG A 425 -9.09 -98.00 53.78
C ARG A 425 -8.08 -98.81 54.59
N LEU A 426 -6.88 -98.29 54.84
CA LEU A 426 -5.87 -98.90 55.70
C LEU A 426 -6.33 -98.99 57.15
N GLU A 427 -6.95 -97.96 57.73
CA GLU A 427 -7.49 -97.99 59.09
C GLU A 427 -8.69 -98.95 59.22
N ARG A 428 -9.54 -99.03 58.18
CA ARG A 428 -10.59 -100.06 58.11
C ARG A 428 -9.99 -101.47 57.98
N THR A 429 -8.93 -101.65 57.19
CA THR A 429 -8.23 -102.93 57.09
C THR A 429 -7.37 -103.23 58.31
N GLU A 430 -6.92 -102.23 59.08
CA GLU A 430 -6.19 -102.36 60.34
C GLU A 430 -7.15 -102.81 61.46
N SER A 431 -8.37 -102.28 61.44
CA SER A 431 -9.48 -102.75 62.28
C SER A 431 -9.91 -104.19 61.94
N GLU A 432 -9.87 -104.56 60.65
CA GLU A 432 -10.05 -105.95 60.21
C GLU A 432 -8.82 -106.83 60.52
N LEU A 433 -7.61 -106.26 60.53
CA LEU A 433 -6.34 -106.90 60.89
C LEU A 433 -6.27 -107.24 62.38
N HIS A 434 -6.78 -106.41 63.29
CA HIS A 434 -6.90 -106.79 64.70
C HIS A 434 -7.92 -107.92 64.92
N ARG A 435 -8.95 -107.97 64.07
CA ARG A 435 -9.93 -109.07 64.06
C ARG A 435 -9.39 -110.35 63.41
N LEU A 436 -8.48 -110.20 62.45
CA LEU A 436 -7.75 -111.29 61.79
C LEU A 436 -6.51 -111.73 62.58
N GLU A 437 -5.85 -110.90 63.38
CA GLU A 437 -4.72 -111.26 64.25
C GLU A 437 -5.14 -112.27 65.34
N GLN A 438 -6.39 -112.20 65.81
CA GLN A 438 -6.98 -113.28 66.63
C GLN A 438 -7.21 -114.59 65.86
N GLN A 439 -7.23 -114.56 64.52
CA GLN A 439 -7.38 -115.72 63.63
C GLN A 439 -6.04 -116.15 62.96
N THR A 440 -4.98 -115.35 63.09
CA THR A 440 -3.68 -115.49 62.39
C THR A 440 -2.56 -116.01 63.30
N ASP A 441 -2.87 -116.67 64.42
CA ASP A 441 -1.94 -117.65 65.04
C ASP A 441 -1.94 -118.99 64.28
N THR A 442 -2.93 -119.20 63.39
CA THR A 442 -3.17 -120.48 62.69
C THR A 442 -2.70 -120.50 61.22
N ALA A 443 -2.23 -119.38 60.66
CA ALA A 443 -1.89 -119.28 59.22
C ALA A 443 -0.44 -118.83 58.97
N ARG A 444 0.50 -119.34 59.77
CA ARG A 444 1.94 -119.08 59.68
C ARG A 444 2.67 -119.81 58.54
N GLN A 445 1.99 -120.15 57.44
CA GLN A 445 2.59 -120.81 56.29
C GLN A 445 2.20 -120.11 54.98
N GLY A 446 3.14 -119.35 54.41
CA GLY A 446 2.99 -118.79 53.07
C GLY A 446 3.78 -117.50 52.82
N ARG A 447 5.10 -117.51 53.07
CA ARG A 447 6.02 -116.44 52.67
C ARG A 447 6.23 -116.48 51.16
N HIS A 448 5.88 -115.41 50.43
CA HIS A 448 6.64 -114.78 49.33
C HIS A 448 5.84 -113.58 48.79
N GLY A 449 6.33 -112.35 49.03
CA GLY A 449 5.69 -111.11 48.57
C GLY A 449 6.39 -109.80 48.99
N THR A 450 7.53 -109.88 49.70
CA THR A 450 8.24 -108.71 50.25
C THR A 450 9.35 -108.15 49.36
N GLU A 451 9.71 -108.82 48.25
CA GLU A 451 10.80 -108.35 47.36
C GLU A 451 10.30 -107.42 46.24
N ASP A 452 9.08 -107.62 45.72
CA ASP A 452 8.51 -106.75 44.68
C ASP A 452 8.12 -105.36 45.22
N GLN A 453 7.73 -105.29 46.50
CA GLN A 453 7.37 -104.02 47.16
C GLN A 453 8.60 -103.13 47.41
N LEU A 454 9.76 -103.73 47.69
CA LEU A 454 11.02 -102.98 47.87
C LEU A 454 11.57 -102.45 46.54
N ALA A 455 11.34 -103.16 45.43
CA ALA A 455 11.77 -102.71 44.09
C ALA A 455 10.88 -101.60 43.50
N ALA A 456 9.61 -101.50 43.92
CA ALA A 456 8.73 -100.40 43.56
C ALA A 456 9.11 -99.11 44.29
N LEU A 457 9.29 -99.18 45.62
CA LEU A 457 9.66 -98.03 46.45
C LEU A 457 10.99 -97.38 46.05
N ARG A 458 11.95 -98.17 45.54
CA ARG A 458 13.25 -97.65 45.10
C ARG A 458 13.15 -96.85 43.79
N ARG A 459 12.27 -97.26 42.88
CA ARG A 459 11.99 -96.52 41.63
C ARG A 459 11.26 -95.21 41.88
N ASP A 460 10.34 -95.21 42.85
CA ASP A 460 9.61 -93.99 43.21
C ASP A 460 10.54 -92.94 43.84
N LEU A 461 11.55 -93.38 44.62
CA LEU A 461 12.58 -92.51 45.19
C LEU A 461 13.48 -91.87 44.12
N GLU A 462 13.91 -92.64 43.13
CA GLU A 462 14.70 -92.11 42.00
C GLU A 462 13.88 -91.15 41.13
N GLY A 463 12.58 -91.43 40.94
CA GLY A 463 11.66 -90.54 40.23
C GLY A 463 11.48 -89.18 40.92
N LEU A 464 11.38 -89.19 42.25
CA LEU A 464 11.27 -87.96 43.05
C LEU A 464 12.56 -87.13 43.01
N GLN A 465 13.73 -87.77 43.12
CA GLN A 465 15.01 -87.05 43.01
C GLN A 465 15.19 -86.39 41.64
N ALA A 466 14.84 -87.08 40.56
CA ALA A 466 14.88 -86.52 39.21
C ALA A 466 13.83 -85.41 38.97
N ALA A 467 12.73 -85.40 39.72
CA ALA A 467 11.74 -84.33 39.69
C ALA A 467 12.25 -83.08 40.44
N THR A 468 12.89 -83.27 41.59
CA THR A 468 13.47 -82.17 42.37
C THR A 468 14.58 -81.45 41.61
N SER A 469 15.52 -82.17 40.98
CA SER A 469 16.59 -81.53 40.19
C SER A 469 16.06 -80.76 38.97
N ARG A 470 14.96 -81.22 38.36
CA ARG A 470 14.31 -80.49 37.26
C ARG A 470 13.59 -79.23 37.75
N ALA A 471 12.97 -79.28 38.93
CA ALA A 471 12.35 -78.11 39.54
C ALA A 471 13.39 -77.05 39.95
N GLU A 472 14.54 -77.46 40.48
CA GLU A 472 15.64 -76.54 40.81
C GLU A 472 16.26 -75.89 39.56
N ALA A 473 16.44 -76.65 38.48
CA ALA A 473 16.92 -76.09 37.21
C ALA A 473 15.94 -75.05 36.63
N ALA A 474 14.63 -75.35 36.64
CA ALA A 474 13.59 -74.43 36.17
C ALA A 474 13.49 -73.17 37.05
N TYR A 475 13.68 -73.30 38.37
CA TYR A 475 13.71 -72.16 39.29
C TYR A 475 14.91 -71.24 38.99
N ASN A 476 16.11 -71.80 38.82
CA ASN A 476 17.30 -71.02 38.53
C ASN A 476 17.22 -70.30 37.17
N GLU A 477 16.62 -70.95 36.16
CA GLU A 477 16.38 -70.32 34.86
C GLU A 477 15.36 -69.17 34.95
N ALA A 478 14.27 -69.36 35.69
CA ALA A 478 13.28 -68.31 35.93
C ALA A 478 13.86 -67.13 36.73
N GLU A 479 14.75 -67.38 37.70
CA GLU A 479 15.45 -66.33 38.43
C GLU A 479 16.41 -65.54 37.53
N GLY A 480 17.10 -66.22 36.60
CA GLY A 480 17.94 -65.59 35.58
C GLY A 480 17.14 -64.64 34.68
N GLN A 481 16.02 -65.11 34.14
CA GLN A 481 15.11 -64.32 33.29
C GLN A 481 14.52 -63.12 34.06
N ALA A 482 14.17 -63.29 35.34
CA ALA A 482 13.66 -62.21 36.16
C ALA A 482 14.73 -61.13 36.43
N ARG A 483 16.01 -61.50 36.56
CA ARG A 483 17.11 -60.54 36.71
C ARG A 483 17.34 -59.75 35.41
N GLU A 484 17.35 -60.42 34.26
CA GLU A 484 17.49 -59.77 32.96
C GLU A 484 16.33 -58.80 32.68
N ALA A 485 15.10 -59.21 32.97
CA ALA A 485 13.93 -58.35 32.83
C ALA A 485 14.01 -57.09 33.72
N ARG A 486 14.54 -57.22 34.95
CA ARG A 486 14.77 -56.06 35.83
C ARG A 486 15.81 -55.10 35.25
N VAL A 487 16.92 -55.63 34.73
CA VAL A 487 17.96 -54.81 34.08
C VAL A 487 17.36 -54.05 32.90
N ALA A 488 16.62 -54.72 32.02
CA ALA A 488 15.97 -54.10 30.86
C ALA A 488 14.94 -53.03 31.24
N VAL A 489 14.21 -53.20 32.34
CA VAL A 489 13.29 -52.17 32.86
C VAL A 489 14.08 -50.94 33.32
N THR A 490 15.19 -51.10 34.04
CA THR A 490 16.05 -49.97 34.42
C THR A 490 16.64 -49.24 33.22
N GLU A 491 17.08 -49.96 32.18
CA GLU A 491 17.61 -49.34 30.96
C GLU A 491 16.55 -48.52 30.22
N ARG A 492 15.32 -49.07 30.09
CA ARG A 492 14.17 -48.35 29.51
C ARG A 492 13.79 -47.13 30.34
N GLN A 493 13.87 -47.21 31.66
CA GLN A 493 13.60 -46.07 32.55
C GLN A 493 14.63 -44.95 32.32
N GLN A 494 15.91 -45.31 32.22
CA GLN A 494 16.98 -44.34 31.92
C GLN A 494 16.84 -43.70 30.54
N GLU A 495 16.32 -44.43 29.56
CA GLU A 495 16.04 -43.90 28.22
C GLU A 495 14.89 -42.88 28.22
N LEU A 496 13.83 -43.15 28.98
CA LEU A 496 12.74 -42.18 29.19
C LEU A 496 13.22 -40.92 29.89
N ASP A 497 14.06 -41.05 30.94
CA ASP A 497 14.62 -39.90 31.64
C ASP A 497 15.50 -39.03 30.70
N ARG A 498 16.22 -39.65 29.75
CA ARG A 498 17.00 -38.92 28.73
C ARG A 498 16.11 -38.18 27.74
N LEU A 499 15.01 -38.79 27.31
CA LEU A 499 14.05 -38.15 26.40
C LEU A 499 13.34 -36.97 27.08
N ASP A 500 12.96 -37.11 28.35
CA ASP A 500 12.36 -36.02 29.13
C ASP A 500 13.34 -34.85 29.32
N GLN A 501 14.62 -35.13 29.55
CA GLN A 501 15.67 -34.10 29.59
C GLN A 501 15.84 -33.40 28.23
N ALA A 502 15.83 -34.14 27.12
CA ALA A 502 15.93 -33.57 25.78
C ALA A 502 14.72 -32.66 25.46
N LEU A 503 13.51 -33.05 25.85
CA LEU A 503 12.31 -32.24 25.69
C LEU A 503 12.34 -30.96 26.54
N HIS A 504 12.86 -31.03 27.77
CA HIS A 504 13.06 -29.84 28.60
C HIS A 504 14.05 -28.86 27.95
N GLN A 505 15.18 -29.36 27.46
CA GLN A 505 16.17 -28.53 26.75
C GLN A 505 15.58 -27.89 25.49
N HIS A 506 14.80 -28.64 24.72
CA HIS A 506 14.15 -28.11 23.52
C HIS A 506 13.15 -27.00 23.87
N ASN A 507 12.30 -27.21 24.87
CA ASN A 507 11.34 -26.19 25.33
C ASN A 507 12.03 -24.92 25.83
N GLU A 508 13.15 -25.04 26.54
CA GLU A 508 13.94 -23.87 26.94
C GLU A 508 14.50 -23.11 25.73
N THR A 509 14.98 -23.81 24.70
CA THR A 509 15.49 -23.13 23.49
C THR A 509 14.39 -22.38 22.74
N VAL A 510 13.19 -22.97 22.66
CA VAL A 510 12.01 -22.32 22.06
C VAL A 510 11.62 -21.07 22.86
N GLN A 511 11.58 -21.14 24.19
CA GLN A 511 11.27 -19.99 25.03
C GLN A 511 12.30 -18.84 24.88
N ARG A 512 13.59 -19.17 24.77
CA ARG A 512 14.64 -18.18 24.51
C ARG A 512 14.48 -17.52 23.13
N ALA A 513 14.12 -18.30 22.11
CA ALA A 513 13.88 -17.78 20.77
C ALA A 513 12.61 -16.88 20.70
N GLU A 514 11.55 -17.24 21.42
CA GLU A 514 10.36 -16.38 21.53
C GLU A 514 10.67 -15.08 22.28
N HIS A 515 11.50 -15.15 23.32
CA HIS A 515 11.89 -13.96 24.07
C HIS A 515 12.71 -13.00 23.20
N SER A 516 13.72 -13.50 22.49
CA SER A 516 14.56 -12.69 21.60
C SER A 516 13.77 -12.08 20.44
N ALA A 517 12.80 -12.81 19.87
CA ALA A 517 11.91 -12.29 18.84
C ALA A 517 11.03 -11.12 19.35
N ARG A 518 10.52 -11.21 20.59
CA ARG A 518 9.75 -10.13 21.22
C ARG A 518 10.62 -8.91 21.51
N GLU A 519 11.87 -9.09 21.93
CA GLU A 519 12.82 -8.00 22.14
C GLU A 519 13.16 -7.29 20.82
N ALA A 520 13.51 -8.04 19.77
CA ALA A 520 13.78 -7.49 18.45
C ALA A 520 12.58 -6.69 17.90
N GLN A 521 11.35 -7.18 18.11
CA GLN A 521 10.14 -6.46 17.71
C GLN A 521 9.96 -5.14 18.48
N ARG A 522 10.27 -5.11 19.79
CA ARG A 522 10.22 -3.90 20.61
C ARG A 522 11.26 -2.88 20.16
N GLU A 523 12.47 -3.32 19.86
CA GLU A 523 13.55 -2.46 19.36
C GLU A 523 13.21 -1.86 18.00
N ALA A 524 12.67 -2.65 17.06
CA ALA A 524 12.22 -2.17 15.77
C ALA A 524 11.12 -1.11 15.88
N ARG A 525 10.14 -1.30 16.78
CA ARG A 525 9.10 -0.30 17.06
C ARG A 525 9.69 0.98 17.65
N ALA A 526 10.59 0.87 18.63
CA ALA A 526 11.25 2.03 19.22
C ALA A 526 12.14 2.80 18.23
N ALA A 527 12.75 2.11 17.25
CA ALA A 527 13.51 2.74 16.17
C ALA A 527 12.58 3.47 15.18
N ALA A 528 11.45 2.86 14.80
CA ALA A 528 10.46 3.47 13.93
C ALA A 528 9.83 4.74 14.57
N GLU A 529 9.53 4.70 15.86
CA GLU A 529 9.02 5.85 16.61
C GLU A 529 10.04 7.00 16.68
N ARG A 530 11.33 6.69 16.88
CA ARG A 530 12.42 7.68 16.84
C ARG A 530 12.56 8.33 15.47
N ALA A 531 12.51 7.54 14.39
CA ALA A 531 12.55 8.08 13.03
C ALA A 531 11.35 8.98 12.73
N ALA A 532 10.15 8.58 13.14
CA ALA A 532 8.94 9.40 12.99
C ALA A 532 8.99 10.69 13.82
N ALA A 533 9.58 10.67 15.01
CA ALA A 533 9.80 11.87 15.82
C ALA A 533 10.79 12.85 15.15
N GLN A 534 11.90 12.34 14.61
CA GLN A 534 12.87 13.16 13.88
C GLN A 534 12.26 13.79 12.61
N GLN A 535 11.43 13.03 11.88
CA GLN A 535 10.76 13.55 10.69
C GLN A 535 9.74 14.65 11.03
N ARG A 536 9.01 14.50 12.15
CA ARG A 536 8.13 15.58 12.67
C ARG A 536 8.92 16.83 13.02
N GLN A 537 10.03 16.70 13.76
CA GLN A 537 10.90 17.85 14.08
C GLN A 537 11.46 18.52 12.82
N ALA A 538 11.90 17.76 11.82
CA ALA A 538 12.38 18.31 10.55
C ALA A 538 11.27 19.08 9.79
N SER A 539 10.04 18.55 9.80
CA SER A 539 8.90 19.23 9.19
C SER A 539 8.50 20.51 9.93
N GLU A 540 8.56 20.51 11.26
CA GLU A 540 8.31 21.70 12.10
C GLU A 540 9.37 22.78 11.88
N ILE A 541 10.65 22.40 11.83
CA ILE A 541 11.75 23.33 11.50
C ILE A 541 11.55 23.92 10.10
N THR A 542 11.17 23.10 9.12
CA THR A 542 10.93 23.58 7.75
C THR A 542 9.74 24.54 7.70
N ALA A 543 8.65 24.24 8.41
CA ALA A 543 7.49 25.11 8.50
C ALA A 543 7.80 26.43 9.22
N LEU A 544 8.61 26.39 10.30
CA LEU A 544 9.09 27.59 10.99
C LEU A 544 9.99 28.44 10.09
N LEU A 545 10.90 27.82 9.34
CA LEU A 545 11.76 28.53 8.39
C LEU A 545 10.94 29.19 7.28
N GLU A 546 9.93 28.51 6.75
CA GLU A 546 9.07 29.07 5.70
C GLU A 546 8.20 30.22 6.24
N LYS A 547 7.70 30.10 7.47
CA LYS A 547 7.00 31.19 8.16
C LYS A 547 7.92 32.40 8.36
N LEU A 548 9.14 32.18 8.89
CA LEU A 548 10.12 33.25 9.08
C LEU A 548 10.51 33.92 7.76
N ARG A 549 10.64 33.16 6.67
CA ARG A 549 10.88 33.70 5.32
C ARG A 549 9.69 34.54 4.83
N GLY A 550 8.46 34.08 5.06
CA GLY A 550 7.25 34.84 4.76
C GLY A 550 7.22 36.18 5.50
N ASP A 551 7.42 36.13 6.82
CA ASP A 551 7.46 37.31 7.69
C ASP A 551 8.58 38.29 7.25
N LEU A 552 9.77 37.78 6.91
CA LEU A 552 10.87 38.57 6.35
C LEU A 552 10.50 39.21 5.01
N THR A 553 9.85 38.48 4.11
CA THR A 553 9.48 38.99 2.79
C THR A 553 8.45 40.12 2.88
N GLU A 554 7.49 40.02 3.81
CA GLU A 554 6.49 41.06 4.06
C GLU A 554 7.11 42.38 4.55
N HIS A 555 8.19 42.30 5.33
CA HIS A 555 8.88 43.48 5.87
C HIS A 555 9.93 44.09 4.92
N LEU A 556 10.26 43.43 3.80
CA LEU A 556 11.37 43.81 2.89
C LEU A 556 10.89 44.44 1.56
N THR A 557 9.83 45.24 1.58
CA THR A 557 9.18 45.81 0.39
C THR A 557 9.98 46.87 -0.38
N ASP A 558 10.99 47.51 0.23
CA ASP A 558 11.77 48.57 -0.41
C ASP A 558 13.28 48.26 -0.50
N GLY A 559 13.78 48.16 -1.73
CA GLY A 559 15.18 48.45 -2.08
C GLY A 559 15.74 47.65 -3.27
N PRO A 560 17.07 47.64 -3.47
CA PRO A 560 17.66 47.33 -4.77
C PRO A 560 17.40 45.88 -5.21
N THR A 561 16.79 45.72 -6.39
CA THR A 561 16.64 44.45 -7.09
C THR A 561 17.86 44.20 -7.97
N PRO A 562 18.33 42.94 -8.09
CA PRO A 562 19.49 42.62 -8.92
C PRO A 562 19.24 43.01 -10.38
N GLY A 563 20.16 43.81 -10.93
CA GLY A 563 20.15 44.20 -12.34
C GLY A 563 20.60 43.07 -13.27
N ARG A 564 20.50 43.31 -14.58
CA ARG A 564 20.97 42.37 -15.60
C ARG A 564 22.48 42.16 -15.43
N GLY A 565 22.90 40.93 -15.11
CA GLY A 565 24.31 40.57 -14.86
C GLY A 565 24.64 40.26 -13.39
N GLY A 566 23.66 40.16 -12.49
CA GLY A 566 23.89 39.70 -11.11
C GLY A 566 24.51 40.74 -10.18
N ARG A 567 24.77 41.96 -10.68
CA ARG A 567 25.19 43.10 -9.87
C ARG A 567 23.99 43.65 -9.10
N LEU A 568 24.18 43.87 -7.80
CA LEU A 568 23.15 44.44 -6.94
C LEU A 568 23.32 45.96 -6.79
N PHE A 569 24.55 46.44 -6.91
CA PHE A 569 24.91 47.85 -6.80
C PHE A 569 25.66 48.32 -8.06
N GLU A 570 25.34 49.52 -8.54
CA GLU A 570 25.95 50.08 -9.77
C GLU A 570 27.40 50.53 -9.58
N SER A 571 27.78 50.93 -8.36
CA SER A 571 29.16 51.31 -8.03
C SER A 571 30.05 50.08 -7.82
N ASP A 572 31.17 50.01 -8.53
CA ASP A 572 32.14 48.92 -8.41
C ASP A 572 32.66 48.75 -6.98
N ALA A 573 32.99 49.85 -6.30
CA ALA A 573 33.44 49.85 -4.91
C ALA A 573 32.35 49.34 -3.94
N LYS A 574 31.08 49.71 -4.19
CA LYS A 574 29.94 49.26 -3.37
C LYS A 574 29.62 47.79 -3.62
N GLN A 575 29.74 47.31 -4.86
CA GLN A 575 29.56 45.91 -5.23
C GLN A 575 30.66 45.03 -4.62
N ALA A 576 31.92 45.46 -4.66
CA ALA A 576 33.03 44.75 -4.01
C ALA A 576 32.88 44.74 -2.47
N GLY A 577 32.42 45.85 -1.89
CA GLY A 577 32.06 45.93 -0.46
C GLY A 577 30.92 44.98 -0.08
N TRP A 578 29.91 44.85 -0.94
CA TRP A 578 28.81 43.91 -0.76
C TRP A 578 29.29 42.46 -0.78
N GLU A 579 30.17 42.10 -1.71
CA GLU A 579 30.72 40.73 -1.81
C GLU A 579 31.53 40.36 -0.57
N LEU A 580 32.34 41.29 -0.04
CA LEU A 580 33.05 41.11 1.23
C LEU A 580 32.07 40.90 2.41
N TYR A 581 31.07 41.78 2.54
CA TYR A 581 30.05 41.68 3.57
C TYR A 581 29.30 40.34 3.49
N ARG A 582 28.92 39.90 2.29
CA ARG A 582 28.22 38.63 2.06
C ARG A 582 29.10 37.43 2.41
N ALA A 583 30.38 37.46 2.09
CA ALA A 583 31.32 36.38 2.40
C ALA A 583 31.52 36.22 3.91
N GLU A 584 31.78 37.32 4.63
CA GLU A 584 31.99 37.31 6.09
C GLU A 584 30.73 36.83 6.84
N THR A 585 29.56 37.36 6.47
CA THR A 585 28.29 36.97 7.10
C THR A 585 27.82 35.56 6.73
N SER A 586 28.14 35.06 5.53
CA SER A 586 27.86 33.66 5.16
C SER A 586 28.76 32.67 5.89
N ALA A 587 29.96 33.09 6.29
CA ALA A 587 30.90 32.28 7.07
C ALA A 587 30.66 32.36 8.59
N GLY A 588 29.61 33.06 9.04
CA GLY A 588 29.28 33.24 10.46
C GLY A 588 30.23 34.16 11.22
N ARG A 589 31.02 34.98 10.53
CA ARG A 589 31.92 35.96 11.14
C ARG A 589 31.19 37.28 11.41
N ALA A 590 31.80 38.13 12.23
CA ALA A 590 31.26 39.45 12.53
C ALA A 590 31.15 40.31 11.26
N GLU A 591 30.12 41.15 11.18
CA GLU A 591 29.93 42.07 10.06
C GLU A 591 31.13 43.04 9.95
N PRO A 592 31.65 43.32 8.74
CA PRO A 592 32.69 44.31 8.54
C PRO A 592 32.30 45.66 9.11
N SER A 593 33.20 46.31 9.85
CA SER A 593 32.90 47.62 10.42
C SER A 593 32.85 48.69 9.32
N ALA A 594 32.13 49.80 9.58
CA ALA A 594 32.10 50.92 8.63
C ALA A 594 33.50 51.53 8.41
N ALA A 595 34.39 51.43 9.39
CA ALA A 595 35.77 51.88 9.29
C ALA A 595 36.57 50.98 8.33
N GLU A 596 36.45 49.66 8.47
CA GLU A 596 37.09 48.69 7.57
C GLU A 596 36.63 48.85 6.12
N LEU A 597 35.33 49.06 5.89
CA LEU A 597 34.80 49.29 4.54
C LEU A 597 35.27 50.64 3.97
N ALA A 598 35.35 51.68 4.79
CA ALA A 598 35.83 53.00 4.37
C ALA A 598 37.31 52.97 3.97
N GLU A 599 38.14 52.34 4.80
CA GLU A 599 39.59 52.19 4.57
C GLU A 599 39.86 51.33 3.33
N ARG A 600 39.22 50.16 3.24
CA ARG A 600 39.51 49.18 2.18
C ARG A 600 39.04 49.60 0.80
N PHE A 601 37.94 50.37 0.70
CA PHE A 601 37.35 50.75 -0.58
C PHE A 601 37.46 52.26 -0.87
N GLY A 602 38.21 53.01 -0.07
CA GLY A 602 38.49 54.44 -0.29
C GLY A 602 37.24 55.33 -0.22
N VAL A 603 36.32 55.03 0.70
CA VAL A 603 35.01 55.71 0.80
C VAL A 603 34.91 56.48 2.11
N ALA A 604 34.16 57.58 2.12
CA ALA A 604 33.88 58.32 3.35
C ALA A 604 33.17 57.42 4.39
N PRO A 605 33.52 57.49 5.69
CA PRO A 605 32.91 56.67 6.74
C PRO A 605 31.38 56.78 6.82
N GLY A 606 30.83 57.96 6.53
CA GLY A 606 29.37 58.18 6.46
C GLY A 606 28.71 57.37 5.32
N ASN A 607 29.38 57.24 4.17
CA ASN A 607 28.91 56.42 3.06
C ASN A 607 29.02 54.93 3.38
N ALA A 608 30.10 54.50 4.03
CA ALA A 608 30.25 53.11 4.46
C ALA A 608 29.16 52.68 5.47
N ARG A 609 28.72 53.57 6.36
CA ARG A 609 27.56 53.31 7.25
C ARG A 609 26.25 53.13 6.46
N ASN A 610 26.03 53.97 5.45
CA ASN A 610 24.87 53.83 4.56
C ASN A 610 24.94 52.52 3.75
N TRP A 611 26.13 52.13 3.30
CA TRP A 611 26.34 50.84 2.62
C TRP A 611 25.99 49.66 3.50
N LEU A 612 26.43 49.63 4.76
CA LEU A 612 26.05 48.55 5.69
C LEU A 612 24.54 48.41 5.88
N ARG A 613 23.81 49.53 5.96
CA ARG A 613 22.34 49.50 6.04
C ARG A 613 21.73 48.85 4.78
N GLU A 614 22.23 49.19 3.61
CA GLU A 614 21.78 48.62 2.34
C GLU A 614 22.22 47.16 2.17
N PHE A 615 23.41 46.78 2.64
CA PHE A 615 23.90 45.40 2.63
C PHE A 615 23.08 44.50 3.54
N ARG A 616 22.73 44.96 4.75
CA ARG A 616 21.81 44.24 5.64
C ARG A 616 20.45 44.01 4.99
N ALA A 617 19.88 45.04 4.36
CA ALA A 617 18.61 44.92 3.65
C ALA A 617 18.69 43.97 2.44
N ALA A 618 19.78 44.04 1.66
CA ALA A 618 20.06 43.13 0.55
C ALA A 618 20.21 41.68 1.00
N ARG A 619 20.93 41.45 2.11
CA ARG A 619 21.15 40.11 2.67
C ARG A 619 19.88 39.51 3.25
N ALA A 620 19.07 40.32 3.92
CA ALA A 620 17.77 39.88 4.40
C ALA A 620 16.87 39.41 3.24
N ARG A 621 16.90 40.10 2.09
CA ARG A 621 16.17 39.66 0.88
C ARG A 621 16.74 38.40 0.25
N GLU A 622 18.07 38.26 0.22
CA GLU A 622 18.72 37.03 -0.25
C GLU A 622 18.31 35.82 0.60
N LEU A 623 18.23 35.97 1.93
CA LEU A 623 17.79 34.93 2.86
C LEU A 623 16.29 34.65 2.84
N ALA A 624 15.48 35.68 2.57
CA ALA A 624 14.03 35.58 2.42
C ALA A 624 13.62 34.91 1.09
N ARG A 625 14.51 34.94 0.08
CA ARG A 625 14.24 34.30 -1.20
C ARG A 625 14.14 32.78 -0.97
N PRO A 626 13.07 32.12 -1.46
CA PRO A 626 13.01 30.67 -1.40
C PRO A 626 14.24 30.13 -2.13
N ALA A 627 14.96 29.20 -1.49
CA ALA A 627 16.02 28.49 -2.17
C ALA A 627 15.41 27.91 -3.45
N ALA A 628 15.93 28.30 -4.62
CA ALA A 628 15.61 27.59 -5.84
C ALA A 628 15.84 26.11 -5.52
N ARG A 629 14.81 25.26 -5.68
CA ARG A 629 14.87 23.83 -5.37
C ARG A 629 16.21 23.32 -5.89
N THR A 630 17.17 23.13 -4.99
CA THR A 630 18.43 22.52 -5.33
C THR A 630 18.06 21.10 -5.65
N GLU A 631 18.11 20.75 -6.93
CA GLU A 631 18.18 19.35 -7.32
C GLU A 631 19.27 18.70 -6.47
N PRO A 632 19.01 17.51 -5.90
CA PRO A 632 20.01 16.83 -5.10
C PRO A 632 21.25 16.64 -5.97
N VAL A 633 22.33 17.33 -5.58
CA VAL A 633 23.66 17.13 -6.16
C VAL A 633 24.02 15.67 -5.90
N ASN A 634 24.35 14.97 -6.98
CA ASN A 634 24.76 13.57 -6.99
C ASN A 634 25.79 13.26 -5.90
N GLY A 635 25.68 12.05 -5.37
CA GLY A 635 26.34 11.59 -4.16
C GLY A 635 27.84 11.85 -4.10
N THR A 636 28.26 12.47 -3.01
CA THR A 636 29.61 12.34 -2.48
C THR A 636 29.76 10.89 -1.99
N PRO A 637 30.73 10.11 -2.47
CA PRO A 637 30.99 8.78 -1.93
C PRO A 637 31.51 8.91 -0.49
N ILE A 638 30.89 8.17 0.42
CA ILE A 638 31.39 7.98 1.78
C ILE A 638 32.63 7.07 1.66
N PRO A 639 33.81 7.47 2.15
CA PRO A 639 34.97 6.60 2.16
C PRO A 639 34.75 5.42 3.11
N ALA A 640 35.28 4.27 2.68
CA ALA A 640 35.13 2.93 3.27
C ALA A 640 35.52 2.81 4.74
#